data_AF-A0AAU9SWP1-F1
#
_entry.id   AF-A0AAU9SWP1-F1
#
_cell.length_a   1.000
_cell.length_b   1.000
_cell.length_c   1.000
_cell.angle_alpha   90.00
_cell.angle_beta   90.00
_cell.angle_gamma   90.00
#
_symmetry.space_group_name_H-M   'P 1'
#
loop_
_entity.id
_entity.type
_entity.pdbx_description
1 polymer ?
#
loop_
_entity_poly.entity_id
_entity_poly.type
_entity_poly.pdbx_seq_one_letter_code
_entity_poly.pdbx_strand_id
1 'polypeptide(L)'
;MTSHAFNSYKKGKLLNALEIINESRSVQGNGFDYDFLEGVIFEDLGEETKVLQKKITYAMGSLECFSRIETTHKAKPLFKLAELIGSKMYYKKFSAMAEEGLKIISSVLSSQVLGNDNGVYTQLHKEKEELEMLIKTAKSRIADPETLVPCPVECKQEHIKGSKKQEEKRRENHEIVEDVRARWEISSVGTKRSYMKVSIADLRLYVREKFRKAGEDALEQVLAYAKKKQKWKVWICRTCPKKFTSCEECRSHLEQEHGAKLKLSSRVSEVWADKVSVGVWKPVDAEAAVEMMKKDVKAFEYQDGWCKEWPLAEDEERSEVLDGIRSLLVSFRKHKILSEGIRNRMIDAVVTFLGKLKVSKQTVTDCGLLGTPKSICFLEYGELNKILDLLRSIKCKRHDGIDLVCSAVESYCGGTRVKEKMDFDSSFSFLLLDKRLLQDSVDGRPFDEEGKISFIDPSLHCARASGSGDAFLSWLGVYSSGDGRFRFPRHVEAHNLDFWSAALRAFQFTCRTLGTKHAKKTQWLTYGAALNDAKELCATMNPQGRQQNVNATLLRTRCEESETGDLFLCAVADVLSKESNPKLGSPDLKAMREATHLWDSQVTESIARLESVVNNKVARMESRILLIENSRIDLLNSLTRLCGFDYRCYIHPPLKEHLLARLDRQFP
;
A
#
# COMPACT_ATOMS: atom_id res chain seq x y z
N MET A 1 4.50 -16.92 27.73
CA MET A 1 5.15 -16.88 26.40
C MET A 1 5.88 -15.57 26.13
N THR A 2 5.31 -14.41 26.52
CA THR A 2 5.98 -13.10 26.46
C THR A 2 7.40 -13.09 27.04
N SER A 3 7.61 -13.65 28.24
CA SER A 3 8.95 -13.78 28.86
C SER A 3 9.95 -14.57 28.00
N HIS A 4 9.51 -15.59 27.26
CA HIS A 4 10.39 -16.35 26.36
C HIS A 4 10.78 -15.54 25.12
N ALA A 5 9.86 -14.76 24.54
CA ALA A 5 10.17 -13.86 23.44
C ALA A 5 11.21 -12.80 23.85
N PHE A 6 11.00 -12.16 25.01
CA PHE A 6 11.97 -11.20 25.58
C PHE A 6 13.33 -11.84 25.88
N ASN A 7 13.35 -13.06 26.41
CA ASN A 7 14.60 -13.78 26.66
C ASN A 7 15.34 -14.15 25.36
N SER A 8 14.61 -14.48 24.29
CA SER A 8 15.20 -14.73 22.97
C SER A 8 15.78 -13.45 22.38
N TYR A 9 15.03 -12.35 22.47
CA TYR A 9 15.46 -11.02 22.06
C TYR A 9 16.74 -10.58 22.79
N LYS A 10 16.78 -10.68 24.13
CA LYS A 10 17.97 -10.37 24.94
C LYS A 10 19.22 -11.18 24.58
N LYS A 11 19.05 -12.36 23.97
CA LYS A 11 20.14 -13.21 23.47
C LYS A 11 20.55 -12.87 22.03
N GLY A 12 20.06 -11.78 21.45
CA GLY A 12 20.29 -11.37 20.07
C GLY A 12 19.60 -12.27 19.03
N LYS A 13 18.65 -13.12 19.45
CA LYS A 13 17.95 -14.06 18.56
C LYS A 13 16.62 -13.46 18.08
N LEU A 14 16.73 -12.43 17.23
CA LEU A 14 15.60 -11.62 16.77
C LEU A 14 14.52 -12.45 16.03
N LEU A 15 14.93 -13.32 15.09
CA LEU A 15 14.00 -14.19 14.35
C LEU A 15 13.24 -15.15 15.25
N ASN A 16 13.94 -15.80 16.19
CA ASN A 16 13.31 -16.70 17.15
C ASN A 16 12.32 -15.93 18.05
N ALA A 17 12.61 -14.68 18.39
CA ALA A 17 11.67 -13.85 19.14
C ALA A 17 10.40 -13.57 18.33
N LEU A 18 10.53 -13.26 17.03
CA LEU A 18 9.38 -13.09 16.12
C LEU A 18 8.56 -14.38 15.95
N GLU A 19 9.22 -15.53 15.84
CA GLU A 19 8.55 -16.84 15.79
C GLU A 19 7.67 -17.04 17.04
N ILE A 20 8.24 -16.83 18.23
CA ILE A 20 7.50 -16.95 19.50
C ILE A 20 6.35 -15.93 19.58
N ILE A 21 6.55 -14.69 19.12
CA ILE A 21 5.50 -13.66 19.10
C ILE A 21 4.32 -14.11 18.22
N ASN A 22 4.60 -14.60 17.01
CA ASN A 22 3.54 -15.03 16.09
C ASN A 22 2.80 -16.28 16.59
N GLU A 23 3.51 -17.27 17.13
CA GLU A 23 2.89 -18.42 17.78
C GLU A 23 1.98 -17.99 18.93
N SER A 24 2.45 -17.06 19.77
CA SER A 24 1.69 -16.58 20.93
C SER A 24 0.43 -15.82 20.53
N ARG A 25 0.51 -14.96 19.49
CA ARG A 25 -0.65 -14.22 18.97
C ARG A 25 -1.75 -15.12 18.43
N SER A 26 -1.38 -16.27 17.85
CA SER A 26 -2.35 -17.24 17.35
C SER A 26 -3.20 -17.88 18.45
N VAL A 27 -2.70 -17.88 19.70
CA VAL A 27 -3.35 -18.49 20.87
C VAL A 27 -4.01 -17.45 21.78
N GLN A 28 -3.35 -16.31 22.00
CA GLN A 28 -3.71 -15.35 23.07
C GLN A 28 -4.20 -13.99 22.55
N GLY A 29 -4.13 -13.74 21.23
CA GLY A 29 -4.44 -12.44 20.64
C GLY A 29 -3.31 -11.41 20.76
N ASN A 30 -3.60 -10.15 20.41
CA ASN A 30 -2.62 -9.06 20.51
C ASN A 30 -2.55 -8.52 21.95
N GLY A 31 -1.36 -8.08 22.36
CA GLY A 31 -1.14 -7.44 23.66
C GLY A 31 -0.03 -6.39 23.57
N PHE A 32 -0.05 -5.44 24.51
CA PHE A 32 0.91 -4.33 24.58
C PHE A 32 2.36 -4.81 24.43
N ASP A 33 2.75 -5.80 25.22
CA ASP A 33 4.12 -6.33 25.23
C ASP A 33 4.57 -6.92 23.89
N TYR A 34 3.66 -7.57 23.15
CA TYR A 34 3.98 -8.17 21.86
C TYR A 34 4.13 -7.11 20.76
N ASP A 35 3.24 -6.13 20.72
CA ASP A 35 3.34 -5.02 19.75
C ASP A 35 4.57 -4.15 20.05
N PHE A 36 4.88 -3.89 21.33
CA PHE A 36 6.10 -3.19 21.72
C PHE A 36 7.36 -3.97 21.28
N LEU A 37 7.50 -5.23 21.68
CA LEU A 37 8.70 -6.03 21.41
C LEU A 37 8.90 -6.25 19.91
N GLU A 38 7.83 -6.50 19.15
CA GLU A 38 7.91 -6.61 17.69
C GLU A 38 8.36 -5.30 17.04
N GLY A 39 7.87 -4.15 17.53
CA GLY A 39 8.30 -2.83 17.06
C GLY A 39 9.80 -2.61 17.25
N VAL A 40 10.32 -2.95 18.44
CA VAL A 40 11.76 -2.88 18.76
C VAL A 40 12.57 -3.83 17.88
N ILE A 41 12.12 -5.08 17.68
CA ILE A 41 12.80 -6.03 16.80
C ILE A 41 12.92 -5.47 15.37
N PHE A 42 11.89 -4.79 14.86
CA PHE A 42 11.99 -4.14 13.55
C PHE A 42 12.95 -2.96 13.53
N GLU A 43 13.08 -2.18 14.59
CA GLU A 43 14.12 -1.14 14.68
C GLU A 43 15.52 -1.76 14.56
N ASP A 44 15.81 -2.81 15.33
CA ASP A 44 17.10 -3.50 15.30
C ASP A 44 17.40 -4.10 13.91
N LEU A 45 16.42 -4.80 13.31
CA LEU A 45 16.56 -5.33 11.95
C LEU A 45 16.78 -4.22 10.91
N GLY A 46 16.18 -3.05 11.12
CA GLY A 46 16.38 -1.86 10.32
C GLY A 46 17.78 -1.26 10.43
N GLU A 47 18.43 -1.36 11.59
CA GLU A 47 19.82 -0.93 11.78
C GLU A 47 20.82 -1.95 11.22
N GLU A 48 20.53 -3.26 11.30
CA GLU A 48 21.39 -4.32 10.76
C GLU A 48 21.47 -4.35 9.22
N THR A 49 20.37 -4.01 8.53
CA THR A 49 20.33 -4.06 7.06
C THR A 49 21.02 -2.84 6.43
N LYS A 50 21.76 -3.03 5.34
CA LYS A 50 22.28 -1.92 4.52
C LYS A 50 21.33 -1.50 3.39
N VAL A 51 20.37 -2.35 3.06
CA VAL A 51 19.42 -2.14 1.96
C VAL A 51 18.35 -1.13 2.37
N LEU A 52 18.35 0.05 1.74
CA LEU A 52 17.43 1.16 2.04
C LEU A 52 15.97 0.72 2.04
N GLN A 53 15.53 -0.03 1.04
CA GLN A 53 14.13 -0.43 0.93
C GLN A 53 13.73 -1.37 2.07
N LYS A 54 14.64 -2.26 2.54
CA LYS A 54 14.40 -3.06 3.75
C LYS A 54 14.36 -2.20 5.01
N LYS A 55 15.25 -1.21 5.15
CA LYS A 55 15.21 -0.25 6.27
C LYS A 55 13.86 0.43 6.37
N ILE A 56 13.33 0.87 5.23
CA ILE A 56 12.02 1.51 5.15
C ILE A 56 10.91 0.52 5.54
N THR A 57 10.93 -0.71 5.03
CA THR A 57 9.93 -1.73 5.41
C THR A 57 9.93 -1.99 6.91
N TYR A 58 11.09 -2.18 7.53
CA TYR A 58 11.17 -2.40 8.97
C TYR A 58 10.75 -1.16 9.77
N ALA A 59 11.16 0.05 9.36
CA ALA A 59 10.73 1.28 10.01
C ALA A 59 9.20 1.50 9.93
N MET A 60 8.56 1.11 8.83
CA MET A 60 7.10 1.07 8.73
C MET A 60 6.47 0.02 9.63
N GLY A 61 7.10 -1.15 9.73
CA GLY A 61 6.68 -2.21 10.64
C GLY A 61 6.67 -1.74 12.09
N SER A 62 7.78 -1.12 12.52
CA SER A 62 7.94 -0.50 13.83
C SER A 62 6.90 0.60 14.08
N LEU A 63 6.68 1.49 13.11
CA LEU A 63 5.69 2.55 13.21
C LEU A 63 4.28 2.00 13.46
N GLU A 64 3.87 0.96 12.73
CA GLU A 64 2.57 0.33 12.90
C GLU A 64 2.42 -0.27 14.30
N CYS A 65 3.42 -1.02 14.74
CA CYS A 65 3.47 -1.67 16.06
C CYS A 65 3.29 -0.65 17.19
N PHE A 66 4.12 0.41 17.21
CA PHE A 66 3.99 1.45 18.23
C PHE A 66 2.73 2.29 18.10
N SER A 67 2.17 2.42 16.90
CA SER A 67 0.92 3.15 16.71
C SER A 67 -0.32 2.36 17.18
N ARG A 68 -0.17 1.11 17.62
CA ARG A 68 -1.25 0.30 18.23
C ARG A 68 -1.33 0.44 19.74
N ILE A 69 -0.33 1.05 20.35
CA ILE A 69 -0.21 1.23 21.78
C ILE A 69 -0.05 2.72 22.10
N GLU A 70 -0.43 3.13 23.30
CA GLU A 70 -0.25 4.50 23.77
C GLU A 70 1.20 4.69 24.23
N THR A 71 2.07 5.13 23.32
CA THR A 71 3.50 5.33 23.59
C THR A 71 4.04 6.54 22.82
N THR A 72 5.09 7.17 23.35
CA THR A 72 5.91 8.17 22.64
C THR A 72 6.84 7.53 21.61
N HIS A 73 7.12 6.23 21.71
CA HIS A 73 8.09 5.54 20.84
C HIS A 73 7.74 5.58 19.35
N LYS A 74 6.47 5.73 18.97
CA LYS A 74 6.05 5.95 17.58
C LYS A 74 6.67 7.21 16.93
N ALA A 75 7.20 8.15 17.72
CA ALA A 75 7.92 9.30 17.20
C ALA A 75 9.23 8.91 16.49
N LYS A 76 9.98 7.95 17.03
CA LYS A 76 11.28 7.52 16.46
C LYS A 76 11.18 6.97 15.04
N PRO A 77 10.32 5.98 14.74
CA PRO A 77 10.17 5.49 13.37
C PRO A 77 9.56 6.52 12.42
N LEU A 78 8.75 7.48 12.91
CA LEU A 78 8.29 8.61 12.08
C LEU A 78 9.45 9.49 11.63
N PHE A 79 10.37 9.85 12.54
CA PHE A 79 11.55 10.63 12.20
C PHE A 79 12.45 9.85 11.24
N LYS A 80 12.72 8.58 11.53
CA LYS A 80 13.53 7.70 10.67
C LYS A 80 12.96 7.59 9.26
N LEU A 81 11.65 7.36 9.11
CA LEU A 81 10.99 7.35 7.81
C LEU A 81 11.08 8.71 7.10
N ALA A 82 11.01 9.81 7.84
CA ALA A 82 11.18 11.14 7.27
C ALA A 82 12.56 11.33 6.65
N GLU A 83 13.63 10.89 7.33
CA GLU A 83 15.01 10.95 6.84
C GLU A 83 15.26 9.99 5.67
N LEU A 84 14.82 8.73 5.79
CA LEU A 84 15.07 7.71 4.77
C LEU A 84 14.34 8.03 3.45
N ILE A 85 13.17 8.66 3.51
CA ILE A 85 12.34 8.96 2.33
C ILE A 85 12.53 10.41 1.86
N GLY A 86 13.05 11.30 2.71
CA GLY A 86 13.02 12.75 2.44
C GLY A 86 11.59 13.32 2.51
N SER A 87 10.74 12.79 3.40
CA SER A 87 9.30 13.11 3.39
C SER A 87 8.92 14.21 4.38
N LYS A 88 8.59 15.39 3.84
CA LYS A 88 7.99 16.52 4.59
C LYS A 88 6.73 16.11 5.37
N MET A 89 5.97 15.13 4.87
CA MET A 89 4.79 14.62 5.56
C MET A 89 5.16 13.90 6.86
N TYR A 90 6.19 13.05 6.83
CA TYR A 90 6.62 12.34 8.02
C TYR A 90 7.27 13.27 9.05
N TYR A 91 8.08 14.26 8.63
CA TYR A 91 8.59 15.27 9.57
C TYR A 91 7.48 16.04 10.27
N LYS A 92 6.41 16.40 9.56
CA LYS A 92 5.24 17.07 10.17
C LYS A 92 4.51 16.17 11.17
N LYS A 93 4.32 14.89 10.83
CA LYS A 93 3.69 13.92 11.75
C LYS A 93 4.55 13.69 12.99
N PHE A 94 5.85 13.52 12.80
CA PHE A 94 6.83 13.41 13.87
C PHE A 94 6.74 14.63 14.80
N SER A 95 6.83 15.84 14.26
CA SER A 95 6.85 17.08 15.07
C SER A 95 5.60 17.20 15.94
N ALA A 96 4.41 17.00 15.37
CA ALA A 96 3.16 17.06 16.13
C ALA A 96 3.12 16.06 17.29
N MET A 97 3.60 14.84 17.05
CA MET A 97 3.62 13.77 18.05
C MET A 97 4.70 13.98 19.11
N ALA A 98 5.88 14.41 18.70
CA ALA A 98 6.99 14.70 19.61
C ALA A 98 6.66 15.89 20.51
N GLU A 99 6.02 16.93 19.99
CA GLU A 99 5.55 18.08 20.79
C GLU A 99 4.47 17.67 21.82
N GLU A 100 3.57 16.75 21.46
CA GLU A 100 2.60 16.18 22.41
C GLU A 100 3.32 15.35 23.50
N GLY A 101 4.26 14.48 23.10
CA GLY A 101 5.09 13.71 24.03
C GLY A 101 5.88 14.60 24.99
N LEU A 102 6.46 15.69 24.50
CA LEU A 102 7.19 16.66 25.33
C LEU A 102 6.29 17.35 26.37
N LYS A 103 5.02 17.63 26.05
CA LYS A 103 4.06 18.18 27.02
C LYS A 103 3.81 17.18 28.15
N ILE A 104 3.62 15.90 27.82
CA ILE A 104 3.42 14.83 28.80
C ILE A 104 4.66 14.68 29.67
N ILE A 105 5.84 14.53 29.07
CA ILE A 105 7.11 14.38 29.79
C ILE A 105 7.34 15.59 30.71
N SER A 106 7.14 16.82 30.21
CA SER A 106 7.31 18.03 31.02
C SER A 106 6.34 18.07 32.19
N SER A 107 5.08 17.68 32.00
CA SER A 107 4.10 17.58 33.09
C SER A 107 4.53 16.58 34.17
N VAL A 108 5.06 15.42 33.77
CA VAL A 108 5.54 14.38 34.72
C VAL A 108 6.76 14.89 35.48
N LEU A 109 7.74 15.48 34.80
CA LEU A 109 8.94 16.04 35.42
C LEU A 109 8.60 17.18 36.39
N SER A 110 7.60 18.02 36.08
CA SER A 110 7.14 19.09 36.98
C SER A 110 6.42 18.57 38.24
N SER A 111 5.93 17.32 38.22
CA SER A 111 5.29 16.67 39.37
C SER A 111 6.25 15.86 40.25
N GLN A 112 7.56 15.93 39.98
CA GLN A 112 8.57 15.16 40.69
C GLN A 112 8.61 15.53 42.19
N VAL A 113 8.37 14.53 43.05
CA VAL A 113 8.60 14.63 44.49
C VAL A 113 10.01 14.12 44.79
N LEU A 114 10.82 14.96 45.44
CA LEU A 114 12.18 14.61 45.87
C LEU A 114 12.14 13.45 46.88
N GLY A 115 12.68 12.28 46.52
CA GLY A 115 12.90 11.20 47.48
C GLY A 115 12.86 9.76 46.96
N ASN A 116 12.45 9.49 45.72
CA ASN A 116 12.38 8.12 45.20
C ASN A 116 12.70 8.07 43.69
N ASP A 117 13.97 8.22 43.29
CA ASP A 117 14.39 8.09 41.89
C ASP A 117 15.01 6.72 41.63
N ASN A 118 14.22 5.82 41.04
CA ASN A 118 14.69 4.53 40.52
C ASN A 118 15.37 4.66 39.13
N GLY A 119 15.90 5.84 38.78
CA GLY A 119 16.50 6.17 37.48
C GLY A 119 15.49 6.56 36.38
N VAL A 120 14.19 6.59 36.71
CA VAL A 120 13.10 6.89 35.77
C VAL A 120 13.12 8.35 35.35
N TYR A 121 13.34 9.27 36.30
CA TYR A 121 13.40 10.71 35.99
C TYR A 121 14.62 11.04 35.13
N THR A 122 15.76 10.42 35.43
CA THR A 122 16.98 10.53 34.61
C THR A 122 16.73 10.06 33.16
N GLN A 123 15.99 8.97 32.96
CA GLN A 123 15.65 8.50 31.62
C GLN A 123 14.68 9.43 30.88
N LEU A 124 13.68 9.98 31.59
CA LEU A 124 12.74 10.95 31.04
C LEU A 124 13.43 12.26 30.62
N HIS A 125 14.42 12.73 31.38
CA HIS A 125 15.24 13.88 31.00
C HIS A 125 16.00 13.63 29.69
N LYS A 126 16.62 12.45 29.54
CA LYS A 126 17.31 12.07 28.29
C LYS A 126 16.35 12.00 27.10
N GLU A 127 15.17 11.40 27.27
CA GLU A 127 14.16 11.33 26.21
C GLU A 127 13.66 12.73 25.82
N LYS A 128 13.48 13.62 26.79
CA LYS A 128 13.12 15.02 26.56
C LYS A 128 14.17 15.72 25.67
N GLU A 129 15.45 15.65 26.05
CA GLU A 129 16.55 16.28 25.30
C GLU A 129 16.67 15.70 23.87
N GLU A 130 16.52 14.39 23.72
CA GLU A 130 16.53 13.71 22.41
C GLU A 130 15.38 14.24 21.52
N LEU A 131 14.15 14.32 22.05
CA LEU A 131 12.99 14.80 21.29
C LEU A 131 13.12 16.28 20.90
N GLU A 132 13.61 17.14 21.80
CA GLU A 132 13.84 18.57 21.50
C GLU A 132 14.84 18.75 20.36
N MET A 133 15.94 18.00 20.36
CA MET A 133 16.94 18.01 19.30
C MET A 133 16.35 17.53 17.96
N LEU A 134 15.60 16.43 17.97
CA LEU A 134 14.99 15.88 16.77
C LEU A 134 13.90 16.82 16.21
N ILE A 135 13.11 17.49 17.06
CA ILE A 135 12.13 18.50 16.63
C ILE A 135 12.83 19.68 15.94
N LYS A 136 13.94 20.16 16.50
CA LYS A 136 14.73 21.23 15.87
C LYS A 136 15.20 20.81 14.47
N THR A 137 15.71 19.58 14.35
CA THR A 137 16.14 18.99 13.08
C THR A 137 14.98 18.83 12.09
N ALA A 138 13.82 18.36 12.55
CA ALA A 138 12.65 18.23 11.68
C ALA A 138 12.16 19.59 11.18
N LYS A 139 12.16 20.62 12.03
CA LYS A 139 11.77 21.99 11.67
C LYS A 139 12.71 22.59 10.62
N SER A 140 14.02 22.39 10.74
CA SER A 140 14.98 22.86 9.72
C SER A 140 14.76 22.16 8.37
N ARG A 141 14.61 20.83 8.35
CA ARG A 141 14.31 20.06 7.13
C ARG A 141 12.98 20.42 6.48
N ILE A 142 11.99 20.83 7.25
CA ILE A 142 10.68 21.31 6.73
C ILE A 142 10.81 22.68 6.05
N ALA A 143 11.68 23.54 6.59
CA ALA A 143 11.87 24.92 6.15
C ALA A 143 12.69 25.02 4.85
N ASP A 144 13.68 24.15 4.68
CA ASP A 144 14.56 24.13 3.50
C ASP A 144 14.24 22.92 2.59
N PRO A 145 13.54 23.13 1.45
CA PRO A 145 13.18 22.05 0.54
C PRO A 145 14.37 21.36 -0.12
N GLU A 146 15.52 22.02 -0.27
CA GLU A 146 16.73 21.45 -0.87
C GLU A 146 17.35 20.38 0.04
N THR A 147 17.05 20.44 1.34
CA THR A 147 17.54 19.47 2.33
C THR A 147 16.68 18.20 2.46
N LEU A 148 15.55 18.10 1.71
CA LEU A 148 14.66 16.93 1.70
C LEU A 148 15.19 15.77 0.83
N VAL A 149 16.51 15.66 0.70
CA VAL A 149 17.14 14.54 0.00
C VAL A 149 17.07 13.32 0.93
N PRO A 150 16.69 12.13 0.41
CA PRO A 150 16.83 10.89 1.15
C PRO A 150 18.25 10.78 1.74
N CYS A 151 18.37 10.28 2.97
CA CYS A 151 19.69 9.97 3.52
C CYS A 151 20.52 9.19 2.47
N PRO A 152 21.81 9.53 2.24
CA PRO A 152 22.68 8.80 1.33
C PRO A 152 23.00 7.43 1.92
N VAL A 153 22.02 6.54 1.93
CA VAL A 153 22.21 5.12 2.14
C VAL A 153 22.59 4.59 0.77
N GLU A 154 23.83 4.10 0.63
CA GLU A 154 24.33 3.51 -0.62
C GLU A 154 23.31 2.48 -1.15
N CYS A 155 22.58 2.84 -2.20
CA CYS A 155 21.70 1.93 -2.92
C CYS A 155 22.56 1.04 -3.82
N LYS A 156 23.47 0.28 -3.21
CA LYS A 156 24.13 -0.82 -3.91
C LYS A 156 23.08 -1.91 -4.05
N GLN A 157 22.75 -2.28 -5.29
CA GLN A 157 22.17 -3.59 -5.57
C GLN A 157 23.19 -4.63 -5.11
N GLU A 158 23.20 -4.93 -3.81
CA GLU A 158 24.02 -6.01 -3.31
C GLU A 158 23.34 -7.30 -3.76
N HIS A 159 23.97 -7.98 -4.73
CA HIS A 159 23.97 -9.44 -4.74
C HIS A 159 24.20 -9.87 -3.30
N ILE A 160 23.22 -10.52 -2.68
CA ILE A 160 23.24 -10.96 -1.28
C ILE A 160 24.62 -11.59 -1.02
N LYS A 161 25.53 -10.84 -0.37
CA LYS A 161 26.79 -11.40 0.11
C LYS A 161 26.37 -12.42 1.15
N GLY A 162 26.59 -13.69 0.84
CA GLY A 162 26.32 -14.76 1.78
C GLY A 162 27.10 -14.52 3.06
N SER A 163 26.67 -15.13 4.17
CA SER A 163 27.54 -15.20 5.36
C SER A 163 28.91 -15.74 4.96
N LYS A 164 30.01 -15.41 5.68
CA LYS A 164 31.36 -15.93 5.39
C LYS A 164 31.36 -17.45 5.11
N LYS A 165 30.56 -18.19 5.88
CA LYS A 165 30.35 -19.65 5.74
C LYS A 165 29.65 -20.08 4.44
N GLN A 166 28.77 -19.26 3.89
CA GLN A 166 28.15 -19.53 2.58
C GLN A 166 29.12 -19.24 1.43
N GLU A 167 29.96 -18.23 1.57
CA GLU A 167 30.95 -17.90 0.55
C GLU A 167 32.06 -18.95 0.47
N GLU A 168 32.49 -19.45 1.62
CA GLU A 168 33.39 -20.61 1.73
C GLU A 168 32.78 -21.85 1.05
N LYS A 169 31.54 -22.18 1.37
CA LYS A 169 30.85 -23.33 0.76
C LYS A 169 30.56 -23.17 -0.74
N ARG A 170 30.39 -21.93 -1.21
CA ARG A 170 30.32 -21.63 -2.66
C ARG A 170 31.63 -21.95 -3.35
N ARG A 171 32.77 -21.59 -2.73
CA ARG A 171 34.10 -21.90 -3.24
C ARG A 171 34.34 -23.41 -3.26
N GLU A 172 34.04 -24.11 -2.16
CA GLU A 172 34.12 -25.57 -2.09
C GLU A 172 33.30 -26.24 -3.21
N ASN A 173 32.04 -25.84 -3.40
CA ASN A 173 31.21 -26.38 -4.48
C ASN A 173 31.76 -26.06 -5.87
N HIS A 174 32.32 -24.86 -6.06
CA HIS A 174 32.91 -24.46 -7.33
C HIS A 174 34.18 -25.28 -7.63
N GLU A 175 35.03 -25.51 -6.63
CA GLU A 175 36.23 -26.35 -6.76
C GLU A 175 35.86 -27.78 -7.17
N ILE A 176 34.91 -28.41 -6.47
CA ILE A 176 34.41 -29.75 -6.83
C ILE A 176 33.86 -29.76 -8.27
N VAL A 177 33.12 -28.73 -8.68
CA VAL A 177 32.55 -28.63 -10.03
C VAL A 177 33.64 -28.53 -11.10
N GLU A 178 34.67 -27.74 -10.87
CA GLU A 178 35.81 -27.63 -11.79
C GLU A 178 36.59 -28.94 -11.87
N ASP A 179 36.80 -29.61 -10.74
CA ASP A 179 37.52 -30.89 -10.69
C ASP A 179 36.81 -31.98 -11.52
N VAL A 180 35.48 -32.04 -11.49
CA VAL A 180 34.69 -33.04 -12.22
C VAL A 180 34.35 -32.62 -13.66
N ARG A 181 34.61 -31.38 -14.06
CA ARG A 181 34.18 -30.81 -15.36
C ARG A 181 34.69 -31.60 -16.56
N ALA A 182 36.00 -31.83 -16.63
CA ALA A 182 36.61 -32.59 -17.74
C ALA A 182 36.08 -34.03 -17.82
N ARG A 183 35.80 -34.65 -16.67
CA ARG A 183 35.25 -36.02 -16.58
C ARG A 183 33.78 -36.07 -16.99
N TRP A 184 33.01 -35.04 -16.66
CA TRP A 184 31.64 -34.89 -17.13
C TRP A 184 31.57 -34.76 -18.64
N GLU A 185 32.45 -33.97 -19.26
CA GLU A 185 32.46 -33.76 -20.72
C GLU A 185 32.57 -35.09 -21.49
N ILE A 186 33.53 -35.95 -21.10
CA ILE A 186 33.79 -37.25 -21.73
C ILE A 186 32.80 -38.35 -21.32
N SER A 187 31.95 -38.11 -20.31
CA SER A 187 30.99 -39.11 -19.83
C SER A 187 29.89 -39.43 -20.85
N SER A 188 29.42 -40.69 -20.84
CA SER A 188 28.39 -41.12 -21.78
C SER A 188 27.07 -40.37 -21.57
N VAL A 189 26.31 -40.18 -22.66
CA VAL A 189 24.97 -39.58 -22.58
C VAL A 189 24.05 -40.39 -21.64
N GLY A 190 24.22 -41.72 -21.57
CA GLY A 190 23.51 -42.57 -20.61
C GLY A 190 23.83 -42.23 -19.16
N THR A 191 25.10 -42.02 -18.85
CA THR A 191 25.57 -41.58 -17.52
C THR A 191 24.95 -40.22 -17.18
N LYS A 192 25.05 -39.22 -18.07
CA LYS A 192 24.47 -37.88 -17.84
C LYS A 192 22.95 -37.93 -17.63
N ARG A 193 22.23 -38.74 -18.42
CA ARG A 193 20.79 -38.96 -18.25
C ARG A 193 20.44 -39.62 -16.91
N SER A 194 21.30 -40.48 -16.37
CA SER A 194 21.06 -41.13 -15.08
C SER A 194 21.02 -40.14 -13.91
N TYR A 195 21.80 -39.06 -13.97
CA TYR A 195 21.81 -37.98 -12.97
C TYR A 195 20.53 -37.13 -13.00
N MET A 196 19.74 -37.17 -14.07
CA MET A 196 18.43 -36.51 -14.11
C MET A 196 17.35 -37.27 -13.33
N LYS A 197 17.67 -38.46 -12.81
CA LYS A 197 16.78 -39.31 -12.02
C LYS A 197 17.40 -39.51 -10.64
N VAL A 198 16.74 -39.00 -9.61
CA VAL A 198 17.23 -39.08 -8.24
C VAL A 198 16.32 -40.01 -7.45
N SER A 199 16.87 -41.11 -6.93
CA SER A 199 16.17 -42.01 -6.02
C SER A 199 15.75 -41.22 -4.77
N ILE A 200 14.46 -41.23 -4.46
CA ILE A 200 13.94 -40.58 -3.25
C ILE A 200 14.41 -41.32 -2.00
N ALA A 201 14.59 -42.64 -2.07
CA ALA A 201 15.18 -43.42 -0.99
C ALA A 201 16.62 -42.99 -0.68
N ASP A 202 17.43 -42.77 -1.71
CA ASP A 202 18.83 -42.34 -1.56
C ASP A 202 18.90 -40.91 -1.01
N LEU A 203 18.02 -40.02 -1.49
CA LEU A 203 17.92 -38.66 -0.99
C LEU A 203 17.50 -38.63 0.48
N ARG A 204 16.55 -39.49 0.89
CA ARG A 204 16.13 -39.66 2.29
C ARG A 204 17.29 -40.12 3.18
N LEU A 205 18.04 -41.13 2.73
CA LEU A 205 19.20 -41.63 3.46
C LEU A 205 20.25 -40.53 3.64
N TYR A 206 20.60 -39.83 2.56
CA TYR A 206 21.54 -38.71 2.61
C TYR A 206 21.07 -37.61 3.57
N VAL A 207 19.80 -37.23 3.51
CA VAL A 207 19.23 -36.21 4.40
C VAL A 207 19.23 -36.67 5.86
N ARG A 208 18.87 -37.92 6.14
CA ARG A 208 18.89 -38.49 7.49
C ARG A 208 20.33 -38.52 8.05
N GLU A 209 21.30 -38.92 7.24
CA GLU A 209 22.70 -38.95 7.65
C GLU A 209 23.20 -37.54 8.00
N LYS A 210 22.95 -36.57 7.13
CA LYS A 210 23.49 -35.20 7.25
C LYS A 210 22.74 -34.31 8.25
N PHE A 211 21.42 -34.41 8.28
CA PHE A 211 20.53 -33.50 9.02
C PHE A 211 19.74 -34.20 10.12
N ARG A 212 20.02 -35.49 10.37
CA ARG A 212 19.38 -36.32 11.40
C ARG A 212 17.85 -36.37 11.19
N LYS A 213 17.14 -36.73 12.26
CA LYS A 213 15.68 -36.91 12.26
C LYS A 213 14.93 -35.64 11.84
N ALA A 214 15.40 -34.47 12.27
CA ALA A 214 14.80 -33.18 11.90
C ALA A 214 14.82 -32.95 10.38
N GLY A 215 15.90 -33.32 9.69
CA GLY A 215 15.98 -33.22 8.24
C GLY A 215 15.07 -34.21 7.52
N GLU A 216 15.02 -35.44 8.00
CA GLU A 216 14.13 -36.45 7.45
C GLU A 216 12.66 -36.01 7.56
N ASP A 217 12.24 -35.56 8.74
CA ASP A 217 10.86 -35.11 8.97
C ASP A 217 10.51 -33.89 8.10
N ALA A 218 11.45 -32.97 7.92
CA ALA A 218 11.29 -31.84 7.02
C ALA A 218 11.16 -32.28 5.55
N LEU A 219 11.98 -33.23 5.08
CA LEU A 219 11.89 -33.77 3.72
C LEU A 219 10.55 -34.49 3.51
N GLU A 220 10.10 -35.31 4.46
CA GLU A 220 8.81 -36.01 4.37
C GLU A 220 7.63 -35.04 4.30
N GLN A 221 7.64 -33.94 5.07
CA GLN A 221 6.58 -32.92 4.98
C GLN A 221 6.47 -32.36 3.57
N VAL A 222 7.61 -32.11 2.92
CA VAL A 222 7.65 -31.55 1.57
C VAL A 222 7.17 -32.58 0.55
N LEU A 223 7.67 -33.81 0.62
CA LEU A 223 7.29 -34.91 -0.28
C LEU A 223 5.80 -35.24 -0.14
N ALA A 224 5.27 -35.26 1.10
CA ALA A 224 3.85 -35.48 1.37
C ALA A 224 2.99 -34.35 0.78
N TYR A 225 3.44 -33.10 0.89
CA TYR A 225 2.75 -31.97 0.26
C TYR A 225 2.75 -32.11 -1.27
N ALA A 226 3.91 -32.33 -1.88
CA ALA A 226 4.08 -32.48 -3.32
C ALA A 226 3.20 -33.62 -3.87
N LYS A 227 3.18 -34.78 -3.20
CA LYS A 227 2.34 -35.92 -3.58
C LYS A 227 0.85 -35.62 -3.48
N LYS A 228 0.41 -34.97 -2.39
CA LYS A 228 -1.01 -34.67 -2.13
C LYS A 228 -1.56 -33.55 -3.00
N LYS A 229 -0.77 -32.49 -3.23
CA LYS A 229 -1.22 -31.27 -3.91
C LYS A 229 -0.79 -31.18 -5.36
N GLN A 230 0.14 -32.03 -5.81
CA GLN A 230 0.70 -32.03 -7.16
C GLN A 230 1.24 -30.65 -7.58
N LYS A 231 1.75 -29.90 -6.59
CA LYS A 231 2.34 -28.59 -6.74
C LYS A 231 3.53 -28.43 -5.79
N TRP A 232 4.50 -27.64 -6.20
CA TRP A 232 5.63 -27.22 -5.38
C TRP A 232 5.37 -25.92 -4.60
N LYS A 233 4.43 -25.09 -5.06
CA LYS A 233 4.14 -23.80 -4.44
C LYS A 233 2.99 -23.89 -3.46
N VAL A 234 3.18 -23.27 -2.31
CA VAL A 234 2.17 -23.08 -1.25
C VAL A 234 2.16 -21.62 -0.84
N TRP A 235 1.00 -21.06 -0.51
CA TRP A 235 0.89 -19.74 0.08
C TRP A 235 0.61 -19.86 1.58
N ILE A 236 1.49 -19.30 2.41
CA ILE A 236 1.45 -19.45 3.87
C ILE A 236 1.22 -18.08 4.52
N CYS A 237 0.15 -17.95 5.31
CA CYS A 237 -0.18 -16.68 5.95
C CYS A 237 0.78 -16.29 7.09
N ARG A 238 1.45 -17.22 7.79
CA ARG A 238 2.40 -16.95 8.89
C ARG A 238 1.85 -16.26 10.15
N THR A 239 0.73 -15.53 10.09
CA THR A 239 -0.01 -15.06 11.28
C THR A 239 -1.01 -16.10 11.76
N CYS A 240 -1.61 -16.85 10.84
CA CYS A 240 -2.52 -17.94 11.16
C CYS A 240 -2.05 -19.24 10.51
N PRO A 241 -2.51 -20.42 10.98
CA PRO A 241 -2.06 -21.71 10.46
C PRO A 241 -2.58 -22.05 9.05
N LYS A 242 -3.28 -21.13 8.37
CA LYS A 242 -3.88 -21.36 7.05
C LYS A 242 -2.81 -21.41 5.95
N LYS A 243 -2.96 -22.40 5.05
CA LYS A 243 -2.15 -22.62 3.85
C LYS A 243 -3.08 -22.70 2.63
N PHE A 244 -2.67 -22.10 1.52
CA PHE A 244 -3.47 -21.99 0.30
C PHE A 244 -2.77 -22.59 -0.91
N THR A 245 -3.55 -22.97 -1.93
CA THR A 245 -3.02 -23.60 -3.16
C THR A 245 -2.98 -22.66 -4.37
N SER A 246 -3.53 -21.46 -4.21
CA SER A 246 -3.50 -20.37 -5.18
C SER A 246 -3.20 -19.03 -4.52
N CYS A 247 -2.72 -18.08 -5.31
CA CYS A 247 -2.50 -16.71 -4.84
C CYS A 247 -3.81 -15.98 -4.56
N GLU A 248 -4.88 -16.28 -5.29
CA GLU A 248 -6.20 -15.64 -5.14
C GLU A 248 -6.83 -15.98 -3.79
N GLU A 249 -6.78 -17.26 -3.39
CA GLU A 249 -7.27 -17.71 -2.08
C GLU A 249 -6.52 -17.00 -0.95
N CYS A 250 -5.18 -16.94 -1.05
CA CYS A 250 -4.34 -16.27 -0.07
C CYS A 250 -4.60 -14.77 -0.01
N ARG A 251 -4.72 -14.12 -1.18
CA ARG A 251 -5.05 -12.69 -1.29
C ARG A 251 -6.37 -12.38 -0.62
N SER A 252 -7.42 -13.15 -0.94
CA SER A 252 -8.76 -12.98 -0.35
C SER A 252 -8.71 -13.14 1.17
N HIS A 253 -7.97 -14.14 1.65
CA HIS A 253 -7.78 -14.35 3.08
C HIS A 253 -7.08 -13.17 3.77
N LEU A 254 -5.97 -12.67 3.21
CA LEU A 254 -5.24 -11.52 3.74
C LEU A 254 -6.13 -10.27 3.80
N GLU A 255 -6.93 -10.04 2.76
CA GLU A 255 -7.84 -8.89 2.71
C GLU A 255 -8.96 -8.99 3.76
N GLN A 256 -9.52 -10.19 3.97
CA GLN A 256 -10.64 -10.41 4.89
C GLN A 256 -10.24 -10.49 6.37
N GLU A 257 -9.14 -11.18 6.68
CA GLU A 257 -8.74 -11.49 8.07
C GLU A 257 -7.67 -10.53 8.60
N HIS A 258 -6.89 -9.91 7.71
CA HIS A 258 -5.76 -9.06 8.09
C HIS A 258 -5.87 -7.62 7.56
N GLY A 259 -6.83 -7.36 6.68
CA GLY A 259 -7.22 -6.02 6.24
C GLY A 259 -8.24 -5.37 7.17
N ALA A 260 -8.57 -4.11 6.90
CA ALA A 260 -9.69 -3.44 7.56
C ALA A 260 -10.96 -3.63 6.71
N LYS A 261 -12.09 -3.95 7.35
CA LYS A 261 -13.41 -3.92 6.71
C LYS A 261 -13.81 -2.47 6.43
N LEU A 262 -13.51 -1.97 5.23
CA LEU A 262 -13.76 -0.58 4.86
C LEU A 262 -14.66 -0.52 3.62
N LYS A 263 -15.68 0.35 3.68
CA LYS A 263 -16.49 0.69 2.50
C LYS A 263 -15.62 1.47 1.52
N LEU A 264 -15.41 0.93 0.32
CA LEU A 264 -14.60 1.55 -0.72
C LEU A 264 -15.26 2.86 -1.19
N SER A 265 -14.44 3.88 -1.47
CA SER A 265 -14.94 5.08 -2.15
C SER A 265 -15.24 4.75 -3.61
N SER A 266 -16.36 5.27 -4.13
CA SER A 266 -16.70 5.13 -5.53
C SER A 266 -15.68 5.85 -6.42
N ARG A 267 -15.26 5.16 -7.47
CA ARG A 267 -14.56 5.73 -8.62
C ARG A 267 -15.58 6.14 -9.65
N VAL A 268 -15.22 7.10 -10.49
CA VAL A 268 -15.99 7.34 -11.71
C VAL A 268 -15.97 6.09 -12.58
N SER A 269 -17.06 5.83 -13.31
CA SER A 269 -17.12 4.70 -14.25
C SER A 269 -16.03 4.83 -15.31
N GLU A 270 -15.46 3.70 -15.73
CA GLU A 270 -14.44 3.68 -16.80
C GLU A 270 -14.97 4.35 -18.08
N VAL A 271 -16.25 4.14 -18.41
CA VAL A 271 -16.92 4.78 -19.56
C VAL A 271 -16.86 6.30 -19.50
N TRP A 272 -17.13 6.92 -18.35
CA TRP A 272 -17.03 8.38 -18.24
C TRP A 272 -15.58 8.84 -18.21
N ALA A 273 -14.70 8.10 -17.52
CA ALA A 273 -13.27 8.42 -17.44
C ALA A 273 -12.61 8.40 -18.83
N ASP A 274 -12.99 7.47 -19.71
CA ASP A 274 -12.45 7.34 -21.06
C ASP A 274 -12.74 8.58 -21.92
N LYS A 275 -13.92 9.19 -21.73
CA LYS A 275 -14.32 10.42 -22.44
C LYS A 275 -13.43 11.63 -22.15
N VAL A 276 -12.66 11.62 -21.06
CA VAL A 276 -11.68 12.68 -20.75
C VAL A 276 -10.61 12.77 -21.86
N SER A 277 -10.22 11.63 -22.43
CA SER A 277 -9.13 11.57 -23.41
C SER A 277 -9.59 11.85 -24.84
N VAL A 278 -10.90 11.80 -25.11
CA VAL A 278 -11.45 11.80 -26.47
C VAL A 278 -11.73 13.21 -26.96
N GLY A 279 -11.30 13.53 -28.19
CA GLY A 279 -11.60 14.75 -28.94
C GLY A 279 -11.03 16.05 -28.37
N VAL A 280 -11.18 17.15 -29.11
CA VAL A 280 -10.67 18.48 -28.73
C VAL A 280 -11.63 19.15 -27.75
N TRP A 281 -11.10 19.88 -26.78
CA TRP A 281 -11.85 20.69 -25.83
C TRP A 281 -11.69 22.14 -26.28
N LYS A 282 -12.78 22.77 -26.73
CA LYS A 282 -12.78 24.15 -27.20
C LYS A 282 -13.89 24.92 -26.49
N PRO A 283 -13.69 26.21 -26.19
CA PRO A 283 -14.73 27.06 -25.63
C PRO A 283 -15.98 27.04 -26.50
N VAL A 284 -17.13 26.83 -25.87
CA VAL A 284 -18.43 26.94 -26.51
C VAL A 284 -18.97 28.34 -26.26
N ASP A 285 -19.54 28.97 -27.28
CA ASP A 285 -20.36 30.16 -27.14
C ASP A 285 -21.65 29.75 -26.42
N ALA A 286 -21.69 30.01 -25.12
CA ALA A 286 -22.78 29.53 -24.27
C ALA A 286 -24.12 30.19 -24.64
N GLU A 287 -24.13 31.47 -25.03
CA GLU A 287 -25.38 32.16 -25.38
C GLU A 287 -25.96 31.62 -26.67
N ALA A 288 -25.13 31.47 -27.71
CA ALA A 288 -25.56 30.88 -28.98
C ALA A 288 -26.01 29.42 -28.79
N ALA A 289 -25.28 28.65 -27.97
CA ALA A 289 -25.63 27.26 -27.70
C ALA A 289 -26.94 27.11 -26.91
N VAL A 290 -27.24 28.04 -25.99
CA VAL A 290 -28.51 28.08 -25.25
C VAL A 290 -29.69 28.34 -26.19
N GLU A 291 -29.53 29.24 -27.17
CA GLU A 291 -30.57 29.46 -28.18
C GLU A 291 -30.79 28.23 -29.08
N MET A 292 -29.73 27.46 -29.38
CA MET A 292 -29.87 26.18 -30.06
C MET A 292 -30.65 25.16 -29.22
N MET A 293 -30.36 25.06 -27.91
CA MET A 293 -31.08 24.15 -27.00
C MET A 293 -32.59 24.47 -26.90
N LYS A 294 -32.97 25.74 -27.07
CA LYS A 294 -34.39 26.16 -27.04
C LYS A 294 -35.15 25.82 -28.32
N LYS A 295 -34.46 25.72 -29.47
CA LYS A 295 -35.09 25.59 -30.80
C LYS A 295 -35.52 24.17 -31.14
N ASP A 296 -34.75 23.13 -30.79
CA ASP A 296 -35.22 21.74 -30.64
C ASP A 296 -34.09 20.83 -30.12
N VAL A 297 -34.20 20.26 -28.91
CA VAL A 297 -33.19 19.33 -28.35
C VAL A 297 -33.15 17.99 -29.12
N LYS A 298 -34.24 17.63 -29.83
CA LYS A 298 -34.35 16.34 -30.53
C LYS A 298 -33.72 16.33 -31.92
N ALA A 299 -33.29 17.48 -32.44
CA ALA A 299 -32.77 17.59 -33.81
C ALA A 299 -31.27 17.24 -33.95
N PHE A 300 -30.54 17.05 -32.84
CA PHE A 300 -29.09 16.85 -32.87
C PHE A 300 -28.66 15.40 -32.68
N GLU A 301 -27.71 14.94 -33.49
CA GLU A 301 -27.00 13.68 -33.25
C GLU A 301 -25.94 13.86 -32.16
N TYR A 302 -26.29 13.50 -30.92
CA TYR A 302 -25.34 13.49 -29.82
C TYR A 302 -24.49 12.21 -29.85
N GLN A 303 -23.25 12.30 -30.33
CA GLN A 303 -22.28 11.21 -30.20
C GLN A 303 -21.65 11.29 -28.80
N ASP A 304 -21.88 10.26 -27.98
CA ASP A 304 -21.37 10.15 -26.60
C ASP A 304 -21.75 11.32 -25.66
N GLY A 305 -22.87 11.99 -25.93
CA GLY A 305 -23.33 13.17 -25.18
C GLY A 305 -22.67 14.49 -25.61
N TRP A 306 -22.09 14.54 -26.82
CA TRP A 306 -21.49 15.74 -27.40
C TRP A 306 -22.02 15.99 -28.83
N CYS A 307 -22.30 17.26 -29.16
CA CYS A 307 -22.69 17.69 -30.51
C CYS A 307 -21.50 18.36 -31.19
N LYS A 308 -21.19 17.98 -32.45
CA LYS A 308 -20.11 18.62 -33.24
C LYS A 308 -20.50 20.01 -33.74
N GLU A 309 -21.79 20.32 -33.75
CA GLU A 309 -22.37 21.57 -34.23
C GLU A 309 -22.48 22.63 -33.13
N TRP A 310 -21.94 22.37 -31.92
CA TRP A 310 -21.91 23.39 -30.89
C TRP A 310 -21.13 24.62 -31.37
N PRO A 311 -21.68 25.84 -31.17
CA PRO A 311 -21.04 27.06 -31.59
C PRO A 311 -19.80 27.28 -30.72
N LEU A 312 -18.66 27.48 -31.37
CA LEU A 312 -17.38 27.65 -30.67
C LEU A 312 -17.08 29.14 -30.49
N ALA A 313 -16.53 29.49 -29.34
CA ALA A 313 -16.02 30.83 -29.08
C ALA A 313 -14.52 30.89 -29.37
N GLU A 314 -14.07 32.02 -29.94
CA GLU A 314 -12.64 32.33 -30.09
C GLU A 314 -12.12 32.95 -28.78
N ASP A 315 -11.80 32.09 -27.81
CA ASP A 315 -11.31 32.49 -26.49
C ASP A 315 -10.07 31.68 -26.10
N GLU A 316 -8.89 32.30 -26.25
CA GLU A 316 -7.61 31.64 -25.98
C GLU A 316 -7.43 31.37 -24.49
N GLU A 317 -7.86 32.28 -23.61
CA GLU A 317 -7.72 32.12 -22.16
C GLU A 317 -8.54 30.93 -21.63
N ARG A 318 -9.79 30.80 -22.08
CA ARG A 318 -10.63 29.61 -21.76
C ARG A 318 -10.02 28.34 -22.35
N SER A 319 -9.43 28.42 -23.54
CA SER A 319 -8.78 27.27 -24.18
C SER A 319 -7.60 26.75 -23.35
N GLU A 320 -6.72 27.64 -22.87
CA GLU A 320 -5.59 27.27 -22.01
C GLU A 320 -6.04 26.62 -20.69
N VAL A 321 -7.07 27.19 -20.04
CA VAL A 321 -7.60 26.65 -18.78
C VAL A 321 -8.25 25.27 -19.00
N LEU A 322 -8.99 25.09 -20.10
CA LEU A 322 -9.59 23.80 -20.48
C LEU A 322 -8.52 22.72 -20.70
N ASP A 323 -7.42 23.05 -21.38
CA ASP A 323 -6.30 22.14 -21.60
C ASP A 323 -5.60 21.78 -20.28
N GLY A 324 -5.42 22.76 -19.39
CA GLY A 324 -4.91 22.53 -18.04
C GLY A 324 -5.79 21.58 -17.23
N ILE A 325 -7.11 21.76 -17.27
CA ILE A 325 -8.08 20.87 -16.61
C ILE A 325 -8.02 19.47 -17.22
N ARG A 326 -8.06 19.35 -18.55
CA ARG A 326 -8.02 18.07 -19.25
C ARG A 326 -6.76 17.28 -18.92
N SER A 327 -5.60 17.93 -18.93
CA SER A 327 -4.30 17.33 -18.59
C SER A 327 -4.32 16.71 -17.18
N LEU A 328 -4.87 17.44 -16.20
CA LEU A 328 -5.02 16.92 -14.83
C LEU A 328 -5.99 15.74 -14.75
N LEU A 329 -7.14 15.81 -15.44
CA LEU A 329 -8.10 14.71 -15.46
C LEU A 329 -7.52 13.44 -16.12
N VAL A 330 -6.75 13.58 -17.20
CA VAL A 330 -6.01 12.46 -17.84
C VAL A 330 -5.01 11.86 -16.85
N SER A 331 -4.27 12.71 -16.12
CA SER A 331 -3.35 12.27 -15.06
C SER A 331 -4.09 11.51 -13.95
N PHE A 332 -5.24 12.01 -13.50
CA PHE A 332 -6.04 11.36 -12.46
C PHE A 332 -6.61 10.01 -12.91
N ARG A 333 -7.01 9.90 -14.18
CA ARG A 333 -7.40 8.61 -14.78
C ARG A 333 -6.22 7.63 -14.78
N LYS A 334 -5.06 8.06 -15.29
CA LYS A 334 -3.84 7.22 -15.32
C LYS A 334 -3.46 6.70 -13.93
N HIS A 335 -3.59 7.56 -12.91
CA HIS A 335 -3.31 7.21 -11.51
C HIS A 335 -4.50 6.56 -10.78
N LYS A 336 -5.65 6.37 -11.44
CA LYS A 336 -6.87 5.78 -10.87
C LYS A 336 -7.37 6.50 -9.61
N ILE A 337 -7.36 7.83 -9.62
CA ILE A 337 -7.80 8.70 -8.51
C ILE A 337 -8.93 9.68 -8.87
N LEU A 338 -9.51 9.52 -10.05
CA LEU A 338 -10.65 10.30 -10.51
C LEU A 338 -11.90 9.86 -9.74
N SER A 339 -12.36 10.71 -8.81
CA SER A 339 -13.49 10.39 -7.91
C SER A 339 -14.81 10.92 -8.41
N GLU A 340 -15.90 10.31 -7.94
CA GLU A 340 -17.26 10.76 -8.25
C GLU A 340 -17.50 12.20 -7.77
N GLY A 341 -16.91 12.61 -6.65
CA GLY A 341 -16.93 13.98 -6.19
C GLY A 341 -16.37 14.97 -7.20
N ILE A 342 -15.26 14.67 -7.89
CA ILE A 342 -14.73 15.55 -8.96
C ILE A 342 -15.77 15.69 -10.08
N ARG A 343 -16.33 14.57 -10.55
CA ARG A 343 -17.36 14.56 -11.59
C ARG A 343 -18.56 15.39 -11.17
N ASN A 344 -19.05 15.21 -9.94
CA ASN A 344 -20.18 15.96 -9.40
C ASN A 344 -19.89 17.46 -9.34
N ARG A 345 -18.67 17.88 -8.96
CA ARG A 345 -18.29 19.31 -8.99
C ARG A 345 -18.32 19.90 -10.40
N MET A 346 -17.87 19.15 -11.40
CA MET A 346 -17.92 19.58 -12.79
C MET A 346 -19.38 19.70 -13.27
N ILE A 347 -20.21 18.71 -12.96
CA ILE A 347 -21.65 18.73 -13.26
C ILE A 347 -22.35 19.91 -12.58
N ASP A 348 -22.10 20.12 -11.29
CA ASP A 348 -22.69 21.22 -10.53
C ASP A 348 -22.33 22.56 -11.14
N ALA A 349 -21.07 22.74 -11.56
CA ALA A 349 -20.62 23.97 -12.20
C ALA A 349 -21.40 24.24 -13.51
N VAL A 350 -21.54 23.22 -14.37
CA VAL A 350 -22.29 23.32 -15.63
C VAL A 350 -23.76 23.60 -15.39
N VAL A 351 -24.42 22.84 -14.50
CA VAL A 351 -25.84 23.02 -14.20
C VAL A 351 -26.10 24.40 -13.60
N THR A 352 -25.24 24.86 -12.69
CA THR A 352 -25.36 26.19 -12.07
C THR A 352 -25.17 27.30 -13.11
N PHE A 353 -24.15 27.20 -13.95
CA PHE A 353 -23.86 28.21 -14.97
C PHE A 353 -24.97 28.30 -16.01
N LEU A 354 -25.37 27.18 -16.61
CA LEU A 354 -26.46 27.15 -17.60
C LEU A 354 -27.81 27.52 -16.99
N GLY A 355 -28.03 27.24 -15.70
CA GLY A 355 -29.19 27.71 -14.94
C GLY A 355 -29.30 29.23 -14.88
N LYS A 356 -28.16 29.96 -14.76
CA LYS A 356 -28.14 31.43 -14.85
C LYS A 356 -28.59 31.92 -16.23
N LEU A 357 -28.34 31.13 -17.27
CA LEU A 357 -28.80 31.37 -18.65
C LEU A 357 -30.22 30.84 -18.91
N LYS A 358 -30.98 30.52 -17.86
CA LYS A 358 -32.37 30.02 -17.91
C LYS A 358 -32.52 28.64 -18.57
N VAL A 359 -31.47 27.81 -18.59
CA VAL A 359 -31.57 26.41 -19.01
C VAL A 359 -31.88 25.51 -17.81
N SER A 360 -32.92 24.70 -17.93
CA SER A 360 -33.31 23.78 -16.87
C SER A 360 -32.33 22.60 -16.75
N LYS A 361 -32.19 22.02 -15.55
CA LYS A 361 -31.38 20.81 -15.34
C LYS A 361 -31.87 19.63 -16.20
N GLN A 362 -33.18 19.54 -16.45
CA GLN A 362 -33.75 18.52 -17.32
C GLN A 362 -33.23 18.68 -18.75
N THR A 363 -33.25 19.90 -19.29
CA THR A 363 -32.69 20.21 -20.63
C THR A 363 -31.21 19.84 -20.73
N VAL A 364 -30.39 20.15 -19.72
CA VAL A 364 -28.96 19.75 -19.68
C VAL A 364 -28.81 18.22 -19.70
N THR A 365 -29.73 17.51 -19.06
CA THR A 365 -29.76 16.03 -19.03
C THR A 365 -30.17 15.47 -20.39
N ASP A 366 -31.21 16.02 -21.01
CA ASP A 366 -31.73 15.59 -22.31
C ASP A 366 -30.69 15.80 -23.43
N CYS A 367 -29.87 16.86 -23.33
CA CYS A 367 -28.71 17.09 -24.20
C CYS A 367 -27.52 16.13 -23.96
N GLY A 368 -27.60 15.24 -22.96
CA GLY A 368 -26.53 14.31 -22.61
C GLY A 368 -25.29 14.94 -21.95
N LEU A 369 -25.32 16.23 -21.62
CA LEU A 369 -24.15 16.98 -21.13
C LEU A 369 -23.65 16.50 -19.76
N LEU A 370 -24.53 15.94 -18.93
CA LEU A 370 -24.16 15.35 -17.62
C LEU A 370 -23.35 14.04 -17.76
N GLY A 371 -23.41 13.43 -18.94
CA GLY A 371 -22.74 12.17 -19.28
C GLY A 371 -21.33 12.34 -19.85
N THR A 372 -20.84 13.58 -19.97
CA THR A 372 -19.52 13.87 -20.56
C THR A 372 -18.75 14.93 -19.75
N PRO A 373 -17.44 14.77 -19.53
CA PRO A 373 -16.61 15.81 -18.91
C PRO A 373 -16.47 17.06 -19.78
N LYS A 374 -16.67 16.95 -21.10
CA LYS A 374 -16.55 18.07 -22.04
C LYS A 374 -17.59 19.17 -21.84
N SER A 375 -18.68 18.89 -21.13
CA SER A 375 -19.73 19.88 -20.86
C SER A 375 -19.20 21.12 -20.13
N ILE A 376 -18.02 21.05 -19.49
CA ILE A 376 -17.39 22.24 -18.92
C ILE A 376 -16.95 23.27 -19.98
N CYS A 377 -16.87 22.91 -21.26
CA CYS A 377 -16.52 23.85 -22.33
C CYS A 377 -17.54 25.00 -22.47
N PHE A 378 -18.75 24.84 -21.92
CA PHE A 378 -19.77 25.89 -21.82
C PHE A 378 -19.46 26.93 -20.74
N LEU A 379 -18.55 26.63 -19.81
CA LEU A 379 -18.27 27.50 -18.68
C LEU A 379 -17.38 28.68 -19.07
N GLU A 380 -17.61 29.81 -18.40
CA GLU A 380 -16.74 30.97 -18.47
C GLU A 380 -15.44 30.77 -17.68
N TYR A 381 -14.48 31.66 -17.95
CA TYR A 381 -13.13 31.63 -17.37
C TYR A 381 -13.13 31.52 -15.83
N GLY A 382 -14.03 32.24 -15.14
CA GLY A 382 -14.10 32.24 -13.67
C GLY A 382 -14.52 30.89 -13.08
N GLU A 383 -15.51 30.24 -13.68
CA GLU A 383 -15.99 28.91 -13.31
C GLU A 383 -14.94 27.84 -13.61
N LEU A 384 -14.30 27.92 -14.78
CA LEU A 384 -13.21 27.01 -15.16
C LEU A 384 -12.04 27.09 -14.19
N ASN A 385 -11.61 28.29 -13.79
CA ASN A 385 -10.52 28.46 -12.83
C ASN A 385 -10.82 27.83 -11.47
N LYS A 386 -12.07 27.92 -10.98
CA LYS A 386 -12.47 27.25 -9.74
C LYS A 386 -12.32 25.73 -9.84
N ILE A 387 -12.63 25.14 -10.99
CA ILE A 387 -12.41 23.71 -11.25
C ILE A 387 -10.91 23.42 -11.31
N LEU A 388 -10.14 24.20 -12.06
CA LEU A 388 -8.70 24.02 -12.20
C LEU A 388 -7.98 24.10 -10.84
N ASP A 389 -8.32 25.06 -9.99
CA ASP A 389 -7.76 25.20 -8.64
C ASP A 389 -8.08 24.01 -7.74
N LEU A 390 -9.33 23.50 -7.82
CA LEU A 390 -9.70 22.27 -7.13
C LEU A 390 -8.81 21.11 -7.59
N LEU A 391 -8.65 20.91 -8.89
CA LEU A 391 -7.85 19.82 -9.45
C LEU A 391 -6.36 19.97 -9.06
N ARG A 392 -5.78 21.17 -9.19
CA ARG A 392 -4.38 21.44 -8.81
C ARG A 392 -4.08 21.15 -7.34
N SER A 393 -5.09 21.26 -6.47
CA SER A 393 -4.93 20.94 -5.05
C SER A 393 -4.88 19.44 -4.73
N ILE A 394 -5.17 18.57 -5.71
CA ILE A 394 -5.16 17.11 -5.55
C ILE A 394 -3.79 16.56 -5.96
N LYS A 395 -3.24 15.67 -5.13
CA LYS A 395 -1.95 15.03 -5.38
C LYS A 395 -2.13 13.72 -6.13
N CYS A 396 -1.30 13.48 -7.15
CA CYS A 396 -1.28 12.21 -7.91
C CYS A 396 -0.39 11.12 -7.31
N LYS A 397 0.50 11.47 -6.37
CA LYS A 397 1.46 10.54 -5.76
C LYS A 397 1.48 10.67 -4.25
N ARG A 398 1.80 9.56 -3.59
CA ARG A 398 2.10 9.51 -2.16
C ARG A 398 3.62 9.52 -1.98
N HIS A 399 4.06 10.24 -0.97
CA HIS A 399 5.45 10.23 -0.51
C HIS A 399 5.51 9.60 0.87
N ASP A 400 4.98 8.38 0.95
CA ASP A 400 4.91 7.59 2.17
C ASP A 400 5.79 6.34 2.12
N GLY A 401 6.47 6.06 1.01
CA GLY A 401 7.46 4.98 0.89
C GLY A 401 6.86 3.60 0.61
N ILE A 402 5.54 3.48 0.37
CA ILE A 402 4.90 2.20 0.07
C ILE A 402 5.42 1.58 -1.24
N ASP A 403 5.69 2.41 -2.24
CA ASP A 403 6.35 2.03 -3.48
C ASP A 403 7.73 1.39 -3.23
N LEU A 404 8.49 1.92 -2.27
CA LEU A 404 9.78 1.37 -1.86
C LEU A 404 9.62 0.03 -1.13
N VAL A 405 8.60 -0.13 -0.28
CA VAL A 405 8.26 -1.43 0.32
C VAL A 405 7.91 -2.46 -0.75
N CYS A 406 7.04 -2.11 -1.71
CA CYS A 406 6.70 -2.99 -2.82
C CYS A 406 7.95 -3.38 -3.62
N SER A 407 8.81 -2.42 -3.99
CA SER A 407 10.08 -2.69 -4.68
C SER A 407 11.02 -3.62 -3.88
N ALA A 408 11.09 -3.45 -2.56
CA ALA A 408 11.83 -4.37 -1.69
C ALA A 408 11.31 -5.81 -1.80
N VAL A 409 9.98 -5.97 -1.83
CA VAL A 409 9.32 -7.26 -2.01
C VAL A 409 9.60 -7.84 -3.38
N GLU A 410 9.55 -7.03 -4.43
CA GLU A 410 9.83 -7.50 -5.78
C GLU A 410 11.25 -8.04 -5.90
N SER A 411 12.22 -7.30 -5.34
CA SER A 411 13.62 -7.70 -5.28
C SER A 411 13.80 -8.99 -4.48
N TYR A 412 13.17 -9.10 -3.31
CA TYR A 412 13.20 -10.31 -2.48
C TYR A 412 12.63 -11.53 -3.22
N CYS A 413 11.40 -11.42 -3.73
CA CYS A 413 10.72 -12.49 -4.45
C CYS A 413 11.41 -12.84 -5.76
N GLY A 414 12.10 -11.91 -6.41
CA GLY A 414 12.92 -12.18 -7.60
C GLY A 414 14.06 -13.16 -7.29
N GLY A 415 14.68 -13.03 -6.12
CA GLY A 415 15.77 -13.92 -5.67
C GLY A 415 15.35 -15.31 -5.23
N THR A 416 14.04 -15.55 -5.01
CA THR A 416 13.50 -16.85 -4.57
C THR A 416 12.78 -17.62 -5.67
N ARG A 417 12.81 -17.13 -6.92
CA ARG A 417 12.18 -17.81 -8.06
C ARG A 417 12.97 -19.03 -8.48
N VAL A 418 12.26 -20.11 -8.79
CA VAL A 418 12.84 -21.35 -9.29
C VAL A 418 12.67 -21.39 -10.81
N LYS A 419 13.77 -21.60 -11.54
CA LYS A 419 13.75 -21.73 -13.00
C LYS A 419 13.45 -23.18 -13.40
N GLU A 420 13.92 -24.13 -12.61
CA GLU A 420 13.96 -25.55 -12.93
C GLU A 420 12.66 -26.28 -12.61
N LYS A 421 12.19 -27.08 -13.55
CA LYS A 421 11.08 -28.00 -13.31
C LYS A 421 11.58 -29.22 -12.53
N MET A 422 10.75 -29.70 -11.61
CA MET A 422 10.99 -30.94 -10.88
C MET A 422 9.72 -31.77 -10.91
N ASP A 423 9.81 -32.99 -11.40
CA ASP A 423 8.69 -33.89 -11.59
C ASP A 423 8.91 -35.20 -10.82
N PHE A 424 7.92 -36.07 -10.81
CA PHE A 424 8.00 -37.40 -10.18
C PHE A 424 7.61 -38.50 -11.16
N ASP A 425 7.98 -39.73 -10.84
CA ASP A 425 7.36 -40.92 -11.42
C ASP A 425 6.01 -41.25 -10.75
N SER A 426 5.21 -42.10 -11.38
CA SER A 426 3.90 -42.51 -10.87
C SER A 426 3.99 -43.22 -9.51
N SER A 427 5.05 -44.00 -9.26
CA SER A 427 5.31 -44.64 -7.98
C SER A 427 5.91 -43.72 -6.92
N PHE A 428 6.26 -42.47 -7.27
CA PHE A 428 6.91 -41.52 -6.37
C PHE A 428 8.20 -42.09 -5.75
N SER A 429 8.94 -42.85 -6.55
CA SER A 429 10.24 -43.45 -6.22
C SER A 429 11.42 -42.62 -6.72
N PHE A 430 11.21 -41.84 -7.79
CA PHE A 430 12.21 -41.00 -8.43
C PHE A 430 11.75 -39.55 -8.52
N LEU A 431 12.64 -38.65 -8.11
CA LEU A 431 12.57 -37.23 -8.40
C LEU A 431 13.27 -36.98 -9.74
N LEU A 432 12.54 -36.40 -10.68
CA LEU A 432 12.97 -36.18 -12.06
C LEU A 432 13.37 -34.71 -12.24
N LEU A 433 14.66 -34.48 -12.48
CA LEU A 433 15.21 -33.14 -12.68
C LEU A 433 14.87 -32.60 -14.06
N ASP A 434 14.96 -31.29 -14.21
CA ASP A 434 14.66 -30.61 -15.46
C ASP A 434 15.53 -31.12 -16.62
N LYS A 435 14.88 -31.63 -17.69
CA LYS A 435 15.57 -32.08 -18.91
C LYS A 435 16.45 -31.00 -19.55
N ARG A 436 16.17 -29.72 -19.29
CA ARG A 436 16.95 -28.57 -19.78
C ARG A 436 18.36 -28.54 -19.21
N LEU A 437 18.62 -29.18 -18.07
CA LEU A 437 19.95 -29.28 -17.46
C LEU A 437 20.95 -30.11 -18.30
N LEU A 438 20.46 -30.91 -19.26
CA LEU A 438 21.28 -31.67 -20.21
C LEU A 438 21.56 -30.92 -21.53
N GLN A 439 21.09 -29.68 -21.67
CA GLN A 439 21.27 -28.81 -22.85
C GLN A 439 22.24 -27.67 -22.52
N ASP A 440 22.55 -26.83 -23.51
CA ASP A 440 23.66 -25.87 -23.41
C ASP A 440 23.36 -24.61 -22.57
N SER A 441 22.08 -24.30 -22.23
CA SER A 441 21.78 -23.30 -21.18
C SER A 441 20.35 -23.34 -20.59
N VAL A 442 20.24 -22.90 -19.33
CA VAL A 442 18.98 -22.59 -18.63
C VAL A 442 18.71 -21.08 -18.60
N ASP A 443 19.71 -20.25 -18.96
CA ASP A 443 19.61 -18.79 -18.93
C ASP A 443 18.77 -18.22 -20.09
N GLY A 444 17.98 -17.19 -19.78
CA GLY A 444 17.02 -16.57 -20.71
C GLY A 444 15.64 -17.25 -20.80
N ARG A 445 15.39 -18.34 -20.05
CA ARG A 445 14.09 -19.04 -20.08
C ARG A 445 13.12 -18.62 -18.96
N PRO A 446 11.80 -18.67 -19.20
CA PRO A 446 10.80 -18.23 -18.23
C PRO A 446 10.82 -19.10 -16.96
N PHE A 447 10.56 -18.46 -15.82
CA PHE A 447 10.44 -19.11 -14.52
C PHE A 447 9.21 -20.02 -14.48
N ASP A 448 9.28 -21.09 -13.68
CA ASP A 448 8.11 -21.91 -13.40
C ASP A 448 7.23 -21.21 -12.35
N GLU A 449 6.32 -20.37 -12.85
CA GLU A 449 5.43 -19.57 -12.02
C GLU A 449 4.34 -20.42 -11.35
N GLU A 450 3.93 -21.55 -11.94
CA GLU A 450 2.83 -22.38 -11.42
C GLU A 450 3.32 -23.49 -10.46
N GLY A 451 4.53 -24.00 -10.66
CA GLY A 451 5.11 -25.06 -9.84
C GLY A 451 4.34 -26.38 -9.93
N LYS A 452 3.69 -26.64 -11.07
CA LYS A 452 2.86 -27.84 -11.29
C LYS A 452 3.72 -29.08 -11.46
N ILE A 453 3.38 -30.15 -10.74
CA ILE A 453 4.07 -31.43 -10.82
C ILE A 453 3.44 -32.29 -11.91
N SER A 454 4.28 -32.84 -12.78
CA SER A 454 3.88 -33.88 -13.74
C SER A 454 4.38 -35.25 -13.29
N PHE A 455 3.65 -36.30 -13.68
CA PHE A 455 4.04 -37.69 -13.46
C PHE A 455 4.54 -38.28 -14.78
N ILE A 456 5.82 -38.63 -14.82
CA ILE A 456 6.51 -39.04 -16.06
C ILE A 456 7.13 -40.42 -15.83
N ASP A 457 7.03 -41.30 -16.82
CA ASP A 457 7.78 -42.56 -16.82
C ASP A 457 9.29 -42.25 -16.79
N PRO A 458 10.03 -42.73 -15.77
CA PRO A 458 11.47 -42.55 -15.70
C PRO A 458 12.19 -42.95 -16.97
N SER A 459 11.76 -44.02 -17.66
CA SER A 459 12.40 -44.50 -18.89
C SER A 459 12.32 -43.50 -20.04
N LEU A 460 11.21 -42.75 -20.13
CA LEU A 460 10.96 -41.73 -21.14
C LEU A 460 11.60 -40.38 -20.78
N HIS A 461 11.84 -40.13 -19.50
CA HIS A 461 12.46 -38.89 -19.03
C HIS A 461 13.87 -38.71 -19.60
N CYS A 462 14.10 -37.60 -20.29
CA CYS A 462 15.36 -37.25 -20.96
C CYS A 462 15.83 -38.22 -22.08
N ALA A 463 14.99 -39.15 -22.56
CA ALA A 463 15.39 -40.15 -23.56
C ALA A 463 15.88 -39.52 -24.89
N ARG A 464 15.32 -38.36 -25.27
CA ARG A 464 15.69 -37.61 -26.49
C ARG A 464 16.72 -36.48 -26.25
N ALA A 465 17.24 -36.31 -25.03
CA ALA A 465 18.20 -35.24 -24.74
C ALA A 465 19.59 -35.59 -25.27
N SER A 466 20.25 -34.64 -25.95
CA SER A 466 21.58 -34.78 -26.57
C SER A 466 22.72 -34.94 -25.55
N GLY A 467 22.57 -34.42 -24.32
CA GLY A 467 23.56 -34.56 -23.25
C GLY A 467 24.89 -33.85 -23.51
N SER A 468 24.89 -32.84 -24.39
CA SER A 468 26.08 -32.13 -24.86
C SER A 468 26.53 -30.99 -23.94
N GLY A 469 25.68 -30.52 -23.02
CA GLY A 469 25.95 -29.31 -22.23
C GLY A 469 26.55 -29.52 -20.84
N ASP A 470 27.12 -28.44 -20.30
CA ASP A 470 27.64 -28.32 -18.93
C ASP A 470 26.64 -27.63 -17.96
N ALA A 471 25.43 -27.31 -18.43
CA ALA A 471 24.43 -26.57 -17.66
C ALA A 471 24.06 -27.25 -16.33
N PHE A 472 24.13 -28.59 -16.26
CA PHE A 472 23.98 -29.33 -15.02
C PHE A 472 25.07 -29.01 -13.99
N LEU A 473 26.33 -28.97 -14.40
CA LEU A 473 27.45 -28.64 -13.53
C LEU A 473 27.40 -27.18 -13.07
N SER A 474 27.11 -26.27 -14.01
CA SER A 474 26.85 -24.86 -13.70
C SER A 474 25.70 -24.71 -12.70
N TRP A 475 24.60 -25.46 -12.86
CA TRP A 475 23.50 -25.47 -11.91
C TRP A 475 23.91 -26.01 -10.53
N LEU A 476 24.75 -27.05 -10.44
CA LEU A 476 25.25 -27.57 -9.16
C LEU A 476 26.21 -26.59 -8.47
N GLY A 477 27.07 -25.93 -9.23
CA GLY A 477 28.03 -24.91 -8.75
C GLY A 477 27.34 -23.64 -8.26
N VAL A 478 26.16 -23.32 -8.78
CA VAL A 478 25.30 -22.27 -8.22
C VAL A 478 24.73 -22.74 -6.89
N TYR A 479 25.45 -22.42 -5.81
CA TYR A 479 24.88 -22.47 -4.47
C TYR A 479 23.75 -21.45 -4.43
N SER A 480 22.50 -21.95 -4.44
CA SER A 480 21.29 -21.12 -4.45
C SER A 480 21.46 -20.01 -3.41
N SER A 481 21.52 -18.77 -3.87
CA SER A 481 21.74 -17.57 -3.07
C SER A 481 20.57 -17.24 -2.14
N GLY A 482 19.75 -18.24 -1.80
CA GLY A 482 18.76 -18.13 -0.76
C GLY A 482 19.42 -17.55 0.48
N ASP A 483 18.86 -16.45 0.94
CA ASP A 483 19.22 -15.74 2.16
C ASP A 483 19.79 -16.71 3.19
N GLY A 484 21.05 -16.54 3.62
CA GLY A 484 21.71 -17.44 4.57
C GLY A 484 21.00 -17.58 5.92
N ARG A 485 19.93 -16.81 6.12
CA ARG A 485 18.95 -16.87 7.20
C ARG A 485 18.00 -18.07 7.11
N PHE A 486 17.73 -18.65 5.94
CA PHE A 486 16.86 -19.80 5.77
C PHE A 486 17.67 -21.05 5.41
N ARG A 487 17.76 -21.99 6.36
CA ARG A 487 18.53 -23.24 6.22
C ARG A 487 17.61 -24.43 6.40
N PHE A 488 17.74 -25.42 5.52
CA PHE A 488 17.23 -26.75 5.78
C PHE A 488 17.92 -27.33 7.04
N PRO A 489 17.20 -27.93 8.02
CA PRO A 489 15.77 -28.22 8.04
C PRO A 489 14.93 -27.30 8.96
N ARG A 490 14.94 -25.97 8.77
CA ARG A 490 14.03 -25.05 9.48
C ARG A 490 12.61 -25.13 8.94
N HIS A 491 11.62 -24.94 9.82
CA HIS A 491 10.21 -24.83 9.44
C HIS A 491 10.00 -23.79 8.34
N VAL A 492 9.22 -24.15 7.33
CA VAL A 492 8.96 -23.30 6.15
C VAL A 492 8.19 -22.04 6.51
N GLU A 493 7.46 -22.06 7.61
CA GLU A 493 6.74 -20.92 8.20
C GLU A 493 7.70 -19.81 8.67
N ALA A 494 8.94 -20.15 9.05
CA ALA A 494 9.97 -19.19 9.44
C ALA A 494 10.66 -18.53 8.24
N HIS A 495 10.42 -19.04 7.02
CA HIS A 495 10.94 -18.41 5.81
C HIS A 495 10.42 -16.97 5.72
N ASN A 496 11.34 -16.02 5.48
CA ASN A 496 11.08 -14.59 5.32
C ASN A 496 10.22 -13.92 6.40
N LEU A 497 10.11 -14.53 7.59
CA LEU A 497 9.16 -14.14 8.63
C LEU A 497 9.31 -12.68 9.05
N ASP A 498 10.55 -12.23 9.24
CA ASP A 498 10.86 -10.84 9.59
C ASP A 498 10.33 -9.85 8.56
N PHE A 499 10.70 -10.07 7.30
CA PHE A 499 10.36 -9.17 6.20
C PHE A 499 8.87 -9.24 5.88
N TRP A 500 8.27 -10.43 5.95
CA TRP A 500 6.85 -10.65 5.81
C TRP A 500 6.05 -9.94 6.91
N SER A 501 6.43 -10.10 8.18
CA SER A 501 5.74 -9.45 9.30
C SER A 501 5.82 -7.93 9.20
N ALA A 502 6.98 -7.38 8.83
CA ALA A 502 7.14 -5.94 8.62
C ALA A 502 6.26 -5.42 7.45
N ALA A 503 6.18 -6.17 6.34
CA ALA A 503 5.31 -5.83 5.21
C ALA A 503 3.81 -5.93 5.58
N LEU A 504 3.42 -6.95 6.37
CA LEU A 504 2.06 -7.05 6.91
C LEU A 504 1.73 -5.81 7.76
N ARG A 505 2.66 -5.39 8.62
CA ARG A 505 2.49 -4.20 9.46
C ARG A 505 2.35 -2.93 8.63
N ALA A 506 3.13 -2.75 7.56
CA ALA A 506 2.96 -1.65 6.61
C ALA A 506 1.57 -1.68 5.91
N PHE A 507 1.08 -2.86 5.54
CA PHE A 507 -0.26 -3.04 5.00
C PHE A 507 -1.35 -2.63 6.01
N GLN A 508 -1.23 -3.09 7.25
CA GLN A 508 -2.15 -2.74 8.34
C GLN A 508 -2.15 -1.25 8.66
N PHE A 509 -0.98 -0.59 8.64
CA PHE A 509 -0.86 0.86 8.77
C PHE A 509 -1.61 1.60 7.68
N THR A 510 -1.50 1.11 6.45
CA THR A 510 -2.21 1.69 5.30
C THR A 510 -3.72 1.52 5.46
N CYS A 511 -4.18 0.36 5.91
CA CYS A 511 -5.59 0.09 6.23
C CYS A 511 -6.12 1.03 7.32
N ARG A 512 -5.40 1.21 8.44
CA ARG A 512 -5.79 2.14 9.50
C ARG A 512 -5.81 3.58 9.01
N THR A 513 -4.79 3.98 8.25
CA THR A 513 -4.74 5.30 7.62
C THR A 513 -5.96 5.53 6.73
N LEU A 514 -6.35 4.55 5.92
CA LEU A 514 -7.55 4.61 5.08
C LEU A 514 -8.81 4.76 5.94
N GLY A 515 -8.95 3.97 7.01
CA GLY A 515 -10.06 4.08 7.97
C GLY A 515 -10.21 5.49 8.57
N THR A 516 -9.11 6.11 9.01
CA THR A 516 -9.14 7.49 9.51
C THR A 516 -9.57 8.51 8.45
N LYS A 517 -9.25 8.28 7.16
CA LYS A 517 -9.69 9.15 6.07
C LYS A 517 -11.18 8.99 5.77
N HIS A 518 -11.69 7.77 5.82
CA HIS A 518 -13.13 7.52 5.70
C HIS A 518 -13.92 8.16 6.84
N ALA A 519 -13.50 7.96 8.09
CA ALA A 519 -14.14 8.59 9.25
C ALA A 519 -14.18 10.12 9.11
N LYS A 520 -13.06 10.72 8.68
CA LYS A 520 -13.01 12.16 8.41
C LYS A 520 -13.93 12.55 7.25
N LYS A 521 -13.96 11.81 6.14
CA LYS A 521 -14.90 12.08 5.03
C LYS A 521 -16.35 12.05 5.51
N THR A 522 -16.73 11.05 6.31
CA THR A 522 -18.07 10.94 6.89
C THR A 522 -18.43 12.17 7.72
N GLN A 523 -17.53 12.63 8.59
CA GLN A 523 -17.75 13.85 9.37
C GLN A 523 -18.05 15.08 8.49
N TRP A 524 -17.33 15.23 7.37
CA TRP A 524 -17.58 16.33 6.42
C TRP A 524 -18.90 16.18 5.66
N LEU A 525 -19.29 14.95 5.33
CA LEU A 525 -20.59 14.67 4.71
C LEU A 525 -21.75 14.97 5.67
N THR A 526 -21.64 14.57 6.94
CA THR A 526 -22.65 14.86 7.96
C THR A 526 -22.78 16.37 8.19
N TYR A 527 -21.67 17.11 8.21
CA TYR A 527 -21.71 18.58 8.24
C TYR A 527 -22.38 19.17 6.98
N GLY A 528 -22.11 18.61 5.80
CA GLY A 528 -22.79 19.01 4.56
C GLY A 528 -24.30 18.76 4.59
N ALA A 529 -24.73 17.63 5.15
CA ALA A 529 -26.15 17.34 5.36
C ALA A 529 -26.79 18.36 6.30
N ALA A 530 -26.13 18.70 7.41
CA ALA A 530 -26.59 19.73 8.33
C ALA A 530 -26.73 21.12 7.67
N LEU A 531 -25.85 21.49 6.74
CA LEU A 531 -26.01 22.71 5.95
C LEU A 531 -27.23 22.65 5.03
N ASN A 532 -27.51 21.49 4.43
CA ASN A 532 -28.70 21.30 3.61
C ASN A 532 -29.98 21.40 4.44
N ASP A 533 -30.00 20.81 5.65
CA ASP A 533 -31.13 20.95 6.58
C ASP A 533 -31.36 22.43 6.95
N ALA A 534 -30.28 23.17 7.23
CA ALA A 534 -30.36 24.61 7.50
C ALA A 534 -30.92 25.39 6.29
N LYS A 535 -30.53 25.00 5.07
CA LYS A 535 -31.01 25.60 3.82
C LYS A 535 -32.49 25.32 3.59
N GLU A 536 -32.94 24.08 3.80
CA GLU A 536 -34.34 23.68 3.67
C GLU A 536 -35.21 24.42 4.69
N LEU A 537 -34.75 24.54 5.94
CA LEU A 537 -35.43 25.36 6.95
C LEU A 537 -35.62 26.80 6.48
N CYS A 538 -34.56 27.44 5.98
CA CYS A 538 -34.64 28.80 5.42
C CYS A 538 -35.60 28.91 4.21
N ALA A 539 -35.76 27.84 3.42
CA ALA A 539 -36.62 27.83 2.23
C ALA A 539 -38.13 27.74 2.57
N THR A 540 -38.49 27.06 3.66
CA THR A 540 -39.91 26.80 4.02
C THR A 540 -40.73 28.05 4.39
N MET A 541 -40.09 29.16 4.77
CA MET A 541 -40.78 30.36 5.28
C MET A 541 -40.64 31.62 4.41
N ASN A 542 -40.08 31.53 3.19
CA ASN A 542 -39.77 32.73 2.40
C ASN A 542 -40.55 32.83 1.05
N PRO A 543 -41.85 33.19 1.04
CA PRO A 543 -42.57 33.41 -0.21
C PRO A 543 -42.24 34.74 -0.91
N GLN A 544 -41.78 35.78 -0.19
CA GLN A 544 -41.60 37.13 -0.74
C GLN A 544 -40.42 37.86 -0.07
N GLY A 545 -39.26 37.82 -0.73
CA GLY A 545 -38.00 38.35 -0.22
C GLY A 545 -38.02 39.85 0.07
N ARG A 546 -37.98 40.21 1.36
CA ARG A 546 -37.30 41.39 1.93
C ARG A 546 -37.47 41.50 3.45
N GLN A 547 -37.42 40.39 4.19
CA GLN A 547 -37.46 40.44 5.66
C GLN A 547 -36.05 40.33 6.24
N GLN A 548 -35.75 41.20 7.21
CA GLN A 548 -34.52 41.18 7.99
C GLN A 548 -34.67 40.11 9.08
N ASN A 549 -33.63 39.30 9.28
CA ASN A 549 -33.45 38.45 10.47
C ASN A 549 -34.38 37.22 10.62
N VAL A 550 -35.16 36.82 9.60
CA VAL A 550 -36.07 35.65 9.71
C VAL A 550 -35.28 34.35 9.68
N ASN A 551 -34.41 34.17 8.69
CA ASN A 551 -33.61 32.95 8.55
C ASN A 551 -32.67 32.75 9.74
N ALA A 552 -32.02 33.82 10.21
CA ALA A 552 -31.11 33.75 11.34
C ALA A 552 -31.82 33.40 12.66
N THR A 553 -33.04 33.92 12.87
CA THR A 553 -33.85 33.59 14.05
C THR A 553 -34.32 32.14 14.00
N LEU A 554 -34.83 31.68 12.85
CA LEU A 554 -35.32 30.31 12.67
C LEU A 554 -34.21 29.27 12.95
N LEU A 555 -33.02 29.50 12.38
CA LEU A 555 -31.87 28.63 12.62
C LEU A 555 -31.48 28.60 14.10
N ARG A 556 -31.51 29.76 14.78
CA ARG A 556 -31.21 29.83 16.22
C ARG A 556 -32.22 29.05 17.06
N THR A 557 -33.52 29.21 16.78
CA THR A 557 -34.58 28.48 17.49
C THR A 557 -34.42 26.98 17.33
N ARG A 558 -34.14 26.49 16.11
CA ARG A 558 -33.87 25.06 15.89
C ARG A 558 -32.64 24.57 16.64
N CYS A 559 -31.62 25.42 16.78
CA CYS A 559 -30.42 25.10 17.56
C CYS A 559 -30.69 24.97 19.07
N GLU A 560 -31.69 25.65 19.63
CA GLU A 560 -32.05 25.51 21.05
C GLU A 560 -32.56 24.10 21.40
N GLU A 561 -33.06 23.37 20.40
CA GLU A 561 -33.52 21.98 20.51
C GLU A 561 -32.40 20.95 20.24
N SER A 562 -31.19 21.40 19.89
CA SER A 562 -30.08 20.53 19.48
C SER A 562 -29.10 20.28 20.63
N GLU A 563 -28.54 19.08 20.70
CA GLU A 563 -27.57 18.71 21.75
C GLU A 563 -26.18 19.32 21.51
N THR A 564 -25.46 19.64 22.60
CA THR A 564 -24.09 20.14 22.53
C THR A 564 -23.16 19.16 21.82
N GLY A 565 -22.53 19.61 20.73
CA GLY A 565 -21.66 18.78 19.89
C GLY A 565 -22.31 18.30 18.59
N ASP A 566 -23.59 18.61 18.37
CA ASP A 566 -24.24 18.40 17.08
C ASP A 566 -23.52 19.17 15.95
N LEU A 567 -23.32 18.50 14.82
CA LEU A 567 -22.78 19.12 13.61
C LEU A 567 -23.75 20.16 13.03
N PHE A 568 -25.05 20.05 13.31
CA PHE A 568 -26.03 21.08 13.00
C PHE A 568 -25.75 22.38 13.75
N LEU A 569 -25.49 22.32 15.05
CA LEU A 569 -25.07 23.49 15.84
C LEU A 569 -23.79 24.12 15.28
N CYS A 570 -22.81 23.29 14.88
CA CYS A 570 -21.58 23.79 14.27
C CYS A 570 -21.84 24.50 12.95
N ALA A 571 -22.66 23.90 12.07
CA ALA A 571 -23.00 24.45 10.77
C ALA A 571 -23.73 25.80 10.91
N VAL A 572 -24.72 25.89 11.79
CA VAL A 572 -25.45 27.15 12.02
C VAL A 572 -24.55 28.22 12.64
N ALA A 573 -23.71 27.86 13.62
CA ALA A 573 -22.76 28.81 14.21
C ALA A 573 -21.78 29.37 13.15
N ASP A 574 -21.26 28.52 12.27
CA ASP A 574 -20.38 28.93 11.18
C ASP A 574 -21.10 29.83 10.16
N VAL A 575 -22.36 29.51 9.82
CA VAL A 575 -23.20 30.31 8.90
C VAL A 575 -23.45 31.71 9.45
N LEU A 576 -23.89 31.80 10.71
CA LEU A 576 -24.22 33.08 11.36
C LEU A 576 -22.96 33.92 11.62
N SER A 577 -21.82 33.27 11.89
CA SER A 577 -20.52 33.95 12.04
C SER A 577 -19.87 34.33 10.71
N LYS A 578 -20.51 34.02 9.57
CA LYS A 578 -19.98 34.24 8.21
C LYS A 578 -18.60 33.63 8.00
N GLU A 579 -18.38 32.45 8.59
CA GLU A 579 -17.09 31.78 8.47
C GLU A 579 -16.77 31.45 7.00
N SER A 580 -15.48 31.51 6.70
CA SER A 580 -14.96 31.11 5.39
C SER A 580 -14.67 29.61 5.32
N ASN A 581 -14.50 28.95 6.46
CA ASN A 581 -14.21 27.51 6.54
C ASN A 581 -14.94 26.88 7.75
N PRO A 582 -15.46 25.65 7.61
CA PRO A 582 -16.06 24.91 8.72
C PRO A 582 -15.09 24.69 9.88
N LYS A 583 -15.52 24.99 11.12
CA LYS A 583 -14.69 24.78 12.33
C LYS A 583 -14.75 23.35 12.88
N LEU A 584 -15.82 22.60 12.62
CA LEU A 584 -16.05 21.19 12.99
C LEU A 584 -15.73 20.83 14.45
N GLY A 585 -16.77 20.69 15.28
CA GLY A 585 -16.66 20.11 16.63
C GLY A 585 -16.43 21.12 17.77
N SER A 586 -16.54 22.41 17.52
CA SER A 586 -16.56 23.46 18.54
C SER A 586 -17.37 24.66 18.05
N PRO A 587 -18.70 24.66 18.25
CA PRO A 587 -19.54 25.76 17.81
C PRO A 587 -19.23 27.02 18.62
N ASP A 588 -19.06 28.15 17.94
CA ASP A 588 -18.93 29.45 18.60
C ASP A 588 -20.31 29.97 19.03
N LEU A 589 -20.80 29.43 20.14
CA LEU A 589 -22.12 29.76 20.68
C LEU A 589 -22.24 31.25 21.06
N LYS A 590 -21.12 31.90 21.38
CA LYS A 590 -21.11 33.32 21.71
C LYS A 590 -21.35 34.17 20.46
N ALA A 591 -20.58 33.93 19.40
CA ALA A 591 -20.78 34.62 18.12
C ALA A 591 -22.19 34.37 17.55
N MET A 592 -22.73 33.15 17.72
CA MET A 592 -24.08 32.79 17.29
C MET A 592 -25.19 33.60 18.00
N ARG A 593 -25.02 33.90 19.30
CA ARG A 593 -25.95 34.72 20.09
C ARG A 593 -25.85 36.20 19.74
N GLU A 594 -24.65 36.68 19.42
CA GLU A 594 -24.38 38.09 19.09
C GLU A 594 -24.77 38.48 17.65
N ALA A 595 -25.03 37.51 16.76
CA ALA A 595 -25.48 37.72 15.39
C ALA A 595 -26.96 38.17 15.31
N THR A 596 -27.26 39.42 15.65
CA THR A 596 -28.65 39.94 15.76
C THR A 596 -29.15 40.71 14.52
N HIS A 597 -28.29 41.05 13.55
CA HIS A 597 -28.62 41.93 12.42
C HIS A 597 -28.25 41.37 11.04
N LEU A 598 -28.39 40.06 10.83
CA LEU A 598 -28.10 39.45 9.53
C LEU A 598 -29.29 39.55 8.57
N TRP A 599 -29.01 39.96 7.33
CA TRP A 599 -29.99 39.84 6.25
C TRP A 599 -30.10 38.39 5.79
N ASP A 600 -31.32 37.98 5.42
CA ASP A 600 -31.58 36.63 4.92
C ASP A 600 -30.69 36.26 3.72
N SER A 601 -30.40 37.23 2.82
CA SER A 601 -29.46 37.06 1.71
C SER A 601 -28.05 36.69 2.18
N GLN A 602 -27.57 37.32 3.27
CA GLN A 602 -26.26 37.02 3.83
C GLN A 602 -26.19 35.62 4.46
N VAL A 603 -27.31 35.15 5.04
CA VAL A 603 -27.41 33.78 5.55
C VAL A 603 -27.35 32.78 4.39
N THR A 604 -28.14 33.00 3.34
CA THR A 604 -28.14 32.15 2.14
C THR A 604 -26.78 32.14 1.44
N GLU A 605 -26.11 33.28 1.30
CA GLU A 605 -24.75 33.37 0.76
C GLU A 605 -23.73 32.64 1.63
N SER A 606 -23.84 32.73 2.96
CA SER A 606 -23.00 31.97 3.89
C SER A 606 -23.19 30.46 3.74
N ILE A 607 -24.43 29.97 3.67
CA ILE A 607 -24.74 28.56 3.45
C ILE A 607 -24.12 28.11 2.12
N ALA A 608 -24.39 28.81 1.02
CA ALA A 608 -23.88 28.43 -0.31
C ALA A 608 -22.34 28.42 -0.38
N ARG A 609 -21.68 29.38 0.29
CA ARG A 609 -20.21 29.42 0.41
C ARG A 609 -19.69 28.20 1.15
N LEU A 610 -20.25 27.87 2.32
CA LEU A 610 -19.84 26.73 3.12
C LEU A 610 -20.13 25.39 2.40
N GLU A 611 -21.27 25.25 1.74
CA GLU A 611 -21.60 24.08 0.88
C GLU A 611 -20.51 23.87 -0.18
N SER A 612 -20.10 24.93 -0.88
CA SER A 612 -19.04 24.86 -1.89
C SER A 612 -17.70 24.42 -1.30
N VAL A 613 -17.32 24.94 -0.12
CA VAL A 613 -16.09 24.56 0.59
C VAL A 613 -16.13 23.08 1.01
N VAL A 614 -17.26 22.62 1.56
CA VAL A 614 -17.48 21.23 1.96
C VAL A 614 -17.39 20.31 0.76
N ASN A 615 -18.09 20.60 -0.33
CA ASN A 615 -18.10 19.79 -1.54
C ASN A 615 -16.70 19.69 -2.17
N ASN A 616 -15.98 20.81 -2.27
CA ASN A 616 -14.58 20.82 -2.71
C ASN A 616 -13.66 20.05 -1.77
N LYS A 617 -13.91 20.10 -0.45
CA LYS A 617 -13.13 19.33 0.53
C LYS A 617 -13.39 17.84 0.39
N VAL A 618 -14.65 17.42 0.27
CA VAL A 618 -15.06 16.03 0.10
C VAL A 618 -14.46 15.45 -1.18
N ALA A 619 -14.57 16.14 -2.32
CA ALA A 619 -13.97 15.70 -3.59
C ALA A 619 -12.45 15.45 -3.46
N ARG A 620 -11.72 16.37 -2.80
CA ARG A 620 -10.29 16.18 -2.51
C ARG A 620 -10.02 14.99 -1.60
N MET A 621 -10.86 14.78 -0.59
CA MET A 621 -10.72 13.63 0.32
C MET A 621 -10.94 12.31 -0.41
N GLU A 622 -11.90 12.24 -1.33
CA GLU A 622 -12.18 11.05 -2.13
C GLU A 622 -11.01 10.66 -3.02
N SER A 623 -10.47 11.58 -3.82
CA SER A 623 -9.27 11.29 -4.62
C SER A 623 -8.08 10.88 -3.76
N ARG A 624 -7.94 11.49 -2.57
CA ARG A 624 -6.91 11.07 -1.62
C ARG A 624 -7.15 9.67 -1.07
N ILE A 625 -8.40 9.31 -0.78
CA ILE A 625 -8.83 7.97 -0.36
C ILE A 625 -8.49 6.95 -1.44
N LEU A 626 -8.84 7.22 -2.70
CA LEU A 626 -8.50 6.38 -3.86
C LEU A 626 -6.98 6.20 -4.01
N LEU A 627 -6.20 7.25 -3.74
CA LEU A 627 -4.76 7.16 -3.77
C LEU A 627 -4.20 6.26 -2.64
N ILE A 628 -4.77 6.31 -1.42
CA ILE A 628 -4.41 5.37 -0.34
C ILE A 628 -4.81 3.95 -0.73
N GLU A 629 -5.97 3.79 -1.34
CA GLU A 629 -6.53 2.51 -1.77
C GLU A 629 -5.63 1.81 -2.79
N ASN A 630 -5.10 2.54 -3.78
CA ASN A 630 -4.14 1.98 -4.74
C ASN A 630 -2.90 1.43 -4.03
N SER A 631 -2.31 2.20 -3.11
CA SER A 631 -1.17 1.73 -2.30
C SER A 631 -1.51 0.52 -1.42
N ARG A 632 -2.73 0.46 -0.87
CA ARG A 632 -3.22 -0.71 -0.11
C ARG A 632 -3.27 -1.96 -1.00
N ILE A 633 -3.79 -1.82 -2.22
CA ILE A 633 -3.90 -2.90 -3.21
C ILE A 633 -2.51 -3.39 -3.64
N ASP A 634 -1.57 -2.47 -3.89
CA ASP A 634 -0.19 -2.78 -4.26
C ASP A 634 0.55 -3.52 -3.13
N LEU A 635 0.37 -3.07 -1.88
CA LEU A 635 0.90 -3.79 -0.71
C LEU A 635 0.28 -5.16 -0.54
N LEU A 636 -1.03 -5.29 -0.76
CA LEU A 636 -1.70 -6.59 -0.70
C LEU A 636 -1.14 -7.54 -1.75
N ASN A 637 -0.93 -7.08 -2.99
CA ASN A 637 -0.25 -7.86 -4.04
C ASN A 637 1.15 -8.31 -3.58
N SER A 638 1.94 -7.38 -3.05
CA SER A 638 3.28 -7.65 -2.53
C SER A 638 3.25 -8.66 -1.38
N LEU A 639 2.35 -8.50 -0.41
CA LEU A 639 2.20 -9.41 0.73
C LEU A 639 1.79 -10.81 0.28
N THR A 640 0.84 -10.92 -0.66
CA THR A 640 0.46 -12.21 -1.26
C THR A 640 1.66 -12.89 -1.93
N ARG A 641 2.55 -12.14 -2.59
CA ARG A 641 3.78 -12.69 -3.16
C ARG A 641 4.74 -13.21 -2.09
N LEU A 642 4.92 -12.48 -0.98
CA LEU A 642 5.74 -12.94 0.14
C LEU A 642 5.17 -14.18 0.84
N CYS A 643 3.85 -14.38 0.80
CA CYS A 643 3.22 -15.60 1.30
C CYS A 643 3.63 -16.84 0.50
N GLY A 644 3.91 -16.67 -0.79
CA GLY A 644 4.29 -17.75 -1.70
C GLY A 644 5.63 -18.36 -1.31
N PHE A 645 5.63 -19.67 -1.09
CA PHE A 645 6.80 -20.47 -0.80
C PHE A 645 6.90 -21.60 -1.82
N ASP A 646 8.04 -21.71 -2.48
CA ASP A 646 8.35 -22.80 -3.40
C ASP A 646 9.20 -23.84 -2.69
N TYR A 647 8.62 -25.02 -2.46
CA TYR A 647 9.30 -26.13 -1.78
C TYR A 647 10.56 -26.61 -2.50
N ARG A 648 10.73 -26.34 -3.80
CA ARG A 648 11.98 -26.64 -4.52
C ARG A 648 13.14 -25.80 -4.00
N CYS A 649 12.92 -24.53 -3.61
CA CYS A 649 13.94 -23.71 -2.95
C CYS A 649 14.44 -24.34 -1.64
N TYR A 650 13.60 -25.11 -0.96
CA TYR A 650 13.93 -25.79 0.28
C TYR A 650 14.67 -27.11 0.06
N ILE A 651 14.33 -27.87 -0.98
CA ILE A 651 14.97 -29.15 -1.32
C ILE A 651 16.25 -28.97 -2.17
N HIS A 652 16.34 -27.92 -2.98
CA HIS A 652 17.49 -27.68 -3.86
C HIS A 652 18.84 -27.78 -3.14
N PRO A 653 19.06 -27.14 -1.96
CA PRO A 653 20.34 -27.24 -1.27
C PRO A 653 20.76 -28.69 -0.94
N PRO A 654 19.98 -29.49 -0.16
CA PRO A 654 20.38 -30.87 0.13
C PRO A 654 20.43 -31.76 -1.12
N LEU A 655 19.59 -31.50 -2.13
CA LEU A 655 19.60 -32.23 -3.40
C LEU A 655 20.89 -31.99 -4.20
N LYS A 656 21.31 -30.73 -4.36
CA LYS A 656 22.55 -30.38 -5.06
C LYS A 656 23.77 -30.95 -4.34
N GLU A 657 23.81 -30.85 -3.01
CA GLU A 657 24.90 -31.44 -2.23
C GLU A 657 24.95 -32.97 -2.36
N HIS A 658 23.80 -33.64 -2.38
CA HIS A 658 23.72 -35.09 -2.63
C HIS A 658 24.26 -35.46 -4.02
N LEU A 659 23.91 -34.68 -5.05
CA LEU A 659 24.37 -34.91 -6.42
C LEU A 659 25.87 -34.62 -6.58
N LEU A 660 26.38 -33.57 -5.96
CA LEU A 660 27.81 -33.26 -5.92
C LEU A 660 28.61 -34.38 -5.24
N ALA A 661 28.16 -34.86 -4.07
CA ALA A 661 28.82 -35.98 -3.39
C ALA A 661 28.78 -37.29 -4.21
N ARG A 662 27.74 -37.48 -5.04
CA ARG A 662 27.68 -38.61 -5.97
C ARG A 662 28.61 -38.45 -7.17
N LEU A 663 28.78 -37.24 -7.70
CA LEU A 663 29.74 -36.95 -8.77
C LEU A 663 31.16 -37.19 -8.29
N ASP A 664 31.52 -36.64 -7.14
CA ASP A 664 32.85 -36.77 -6.52
C ASP A 664 33.24 -38.25 -6.30
N ARG A 665 32.29 -39.09 -5.83
CA ARG A 665 32.53 -40.53 -5.65
C ARG A 665 32.60 -41.34 -6.95
N GLN A 666 31.86 -40.96 -7.99
CA GLN A 666 31.83 -41.69 -9.27
C GLN A 666 32.93 -41.26 -10.24
N PHE A 667 33.47 -40.06 -10.04
CA PHE A 667 34.54 -39.48 -10.83
C PHE A 667 35.70 -39.04 -9.91
N PRO A 668 36.34 -39.99 -9.18
CA PRO A 668 37.43 -39.68 -8.27
C PRO A 668 38.65 -39.07 -8.96
#